data_AF-A0A967GCQ3-F1
#
_entry.id   AF-A0A967GCQ3-F1
#
_cell.length_a   1.000
_cell.length_b   1.000
_cell.length_c   1.000
_cell.angle_alpha   90.00
_cell.angle_beta   90.00
_cell.angle_gamma   90.00
#
_symmetry.space_group_name_H-M   'P 1'
#
loop_
_entity.id
_entity.type
_entity.pdbx_description
1 polymer ?
#
loop_
_entity_poly.entity_id
_entity_poly.type
_entity_poly.pdbx_seq_one_letter_code
_entity_poly.pdbx_strand_id
1 'polypeptide(L)'
;MPGASSRASSTTTSSARSESRPRKADPTPGPSVDPPLLRGARPGGYSLRSVTHGPWARAARQARSQPRPVPFPTRYEPCIAVLGHSTGAQDVLETLSEFLHTHREVVYPLLRHYLSLGRPFLLQSDLWDEFQNFCARHPSPGLCTGTLGKTIRVTQEAAIEAPWIYLAIRPARGQWDYVRLHVDSMEGEPIEVAEFLAFKERLVEGRSTSEAWTLEIDLGPFNREFPKLKEPRSIGRGVEFLNRKLSSQLFQERAQGIERLLEFLRLHQVRGTQLMLNSRVTDIPALRSALRRAEQYLAEQSPETPWEEVAPALQSIGLEPGWGKTVARIADTLTLLMDILEAPEPATLERFLGRIPMIFRLVILSPHGYFGQANVLGLPDTGGQVVYILDQVHALEKEMRRRIADQGLDIEPQIIVVSRLIPEAGNTTCDQRLEHIVGTENARILRVPFRSENGEVVPHWISRFEIWPYLERFAEEVEKEVVAELGGRPDLIIGNYSDGNLVATLLSQRLHVTQCNIAHALEKTKYLYSDLYWRDNDATYHFSCQFTADLIGMNTADFIITSTYQEIAGREDSVGQYESYRTFTLPGLYRVVDGIDMFDPKFNIVSPGADANVYFPYYESDRRLRGLHPEIEQLIFGAPCRESRGRLDDPDKPILFTMARLDHIKNIAGLVEWYGRDAKLRERANLLVIAGHVDAAESTDREELAQIARMHELFEDHRLDVQVRWLGVHLEKSLAGELYRYIADRRGVFVQPALFEAFGLTVIEAMGSGLPTFATMYGGPLEIIEHGISGFHIDPNHGEEATGALVEFLERCEAASGSWDQISQGAIDRVQSRYTWALYAERMMTLSRVYGFWKFVTNLERDETRRYLEMFYGLEYRPLARALEPHAD
;
A
#
# COMPACT_ATOMS: atom_id res chain seq x y z
N MET A 1 -59.02 -9.85 -2.21
CA MET A 1 -60.17 -8.92 -2.09
C MET A 1 -59.78 -7.78 -1.14
N PRO A 2 -60.44 -6.61 -1.18
CA PRO A 2 -59.91 -5.38 -0.57
C PRO A 2 -60.78 -4.74 0.53
N GLY A 3 -60.20 -3.77 1.24
CA GLY A 3 -60.87 -2.75 2.06
C GLY A 3 -59.85 -1.65 2.41
N ALA A 4 -59.89 -0.36 2.03
CA ALA A 4 -60.86 0.53 1.36
C ALA A 4 -61.70 1.49 2.25
N SER A 5 -61.10 2.66 2.58
CA SER A 5 -61.77 3.96 2.88
C SER A 5 -60.69 5.06 2.94
N SER A 6 -60.63 6.10 2.09
CA SER A 6 -61.44 7.36 2.07
C SER A 6 -61.21 8.28 3.29
N ARG A 7 -61.23 9.63 3.27
CA ARG A 7 -61.40 10.74 2.26
C ARG A 7 -61.16 12.10 3.01
N ALA A 8 -60.98 13.29 2.42
CA ALA A 8 -60.26 13.76 1.23
C ALA A 8 -60.32 15.31 1.10
N SER A 9 -59.33 15.92 0.42
CA SER A 9 -59.39 17.15 -0.41
C SER A 9 -59.91 18.52 0.10
N SER A 10 -59.04 19.55 0.02
CA SER A 10 -59.32 20.94 -0.43
C SER A 10 -57.98 21.70 -0.66
N THR A 11 -57.55 22.16 -1.85
CA THR A 11 -57.99 23.32 -2.68
C THR A 11 -57.94 24.67 -1.94
N THR A 12 -57.37 25.79 -2.43
CA THR A 12 -56.62 26.19 -3.67
C THR A 12 -55.84 27.51 -3.34
N THR A 13 -55.14 28.31 -4.17
CA THR A 13 -55.16 28.60 -5.63
C THR A 13 -53.82 29.25 -6.11
N SER A 14 -53.75 29.66 -7.38
CA SER A 14 -52.75 30.53 -8.06
C SER A 14 -52.89 32.03 -7.71
N SER A 15 -52.21 33.06 -8.26
CA SER A 15 -51.33 33.30 -9.45
C SER A 15 -50.48 34.58 -9.18
N ALA A 16 -49.18 34.74 -9.50
CA ALA A 16 -48.44 34.70 -10.79
C ALA A 16 -48.52 35.98 -11.68
N ARG A 17 -47.33 36.48 -12.11
CA ARG A 17 -47.04 37.52 -13.17
C ARG A 17 -47.34 39.01 -12.82
N SER A 18 -46.65 40.03 -13.36
CA SER A 18 -45.40 40.14 -14.17
C SER A 18 -44.93 41.60 -14.33
N GLU A 19 -43.65 41.82 -14.71
CA GLU A 19 -43.08 43.04 -15.38
C GLU A 19 -43.10 44.39 -14.59
N SER A 20 -42.11 45.30 -14.63
CA SER A 20 -41.20 45.72 -15.70
C SER A 20 -39.99 46.56 -15.17
N ARG A 21 -39.02 46.90 -16.05
CA ARG A 21 -37.83 47.79 -15.84
C ARG A 21 -38.15 49.24 -16.28
N PRO A 22 -37.48 50.34 -15.81
CA PRO A 22 -36.17 50.72 -16.41
C PRO A 22 -35.17 51.69 -15.67
N ARG A 23 -33.87 51.43 -15.88
CA ARG A 23 -32.75 52.36 -16.24
C ARG A 23 -32.20 53.48 -15.30
N LYS A 24 -30.84 53.59 -15.37
CA LYS A 24 -29.93 54.77 -15.22
C LYS A 24 -29.71 55.34 -13.78
N ALA A 25 -28.55 55.92 -13.45
CA ALA A 25 -27.23 56.00 -14.11
C ALA A 25 -26.09 56.36 -13.11
N ASP A 26 -24.85 56.15 -13.55
CA ASP A 26 -23.57 56.61 -12.94
C ASP A 26 -23.32 58.12 -13.23
N PRO A 27 -22.46 58.85 -12.47
CA PRO A 27 -21.10 59.11 -13.00
C PRO A 27 -19.95 59.37 -11.98
N THR A 28 -18.72 59.31 -12.51
CA THR A 28 -17.41 59.75 -11.96
C THR A 28 -17.12 61.23 -12.37
N PRO A 29 -15.88 61.84 -12.35
CA PRO A 29 -14.54 61.43 -11.87
C PRO A 29 -13.67 62.53 -11.17
N GLY A 30 -12.40 62.18 -10.84
CA GLY A 30 -11.23 63.10 -10.87
C GLY A 30 -10.63 63.55 -9.52
N PRO A 31 -9.46 64.25 -9.51
CA PRO A 31 -8.64 64.71 -10.65
C PRO A 31 -7.15 64.25 -10.63
N SER A 32 -6.39 64.62 -11.68
CA SER A 32 -4.92 64.47 -11.81
C SER A 32 -4.26 65.79 -12.24
N VAL A 33 -2.96 65.99 -11.95
CA VAL A 33 -2.20 67.22 -12.31
C VAL A 33 -0.73 66.91 -12.65
N ASP A 34 -0.32 67.21 -13.90
CA ASP A 34 1.08 67.34 -14.41
C ASP A 34 1.57 68.82 -14.24
N PRO A 35 2.74 69.33 -14.74
CA PRO A 35 3.85 68.78 -15.58
C PRO A 35 5.25 69.16 -14.96
N PRO A 36 6.42 69.37 -15.64
CA PRO A 36 6.77 69.24 -17.08
C PRO A 36 8.14 68.63 -17.49
N LEU A 37 8.17 68.14 -18.74
CA LEU A 37 9.20 68.26 -19.81
C LEU A 37 10.67 68.64 -19.45
N LEU A 38 11.65 67.90 -20.01
CA LEU A 38 12.49 68.41 -21.13
C LEU A 38 13.46 67.37 -21.78
N ARG A 39 13.75 67.64 -23.06
CA ARG A 39 14.62 67.01 -24.10
C ARG A 39 16.00 66.44 -23.65
N GLY A 40 16.52 65.42 -24.36
CA GLY A 40 17.96 65.07 -24.32
C GLY A 40 18.48 63.93 -25.24
N ALA A 41 18.96 64.28 -26.44
CA ALA A 41 19.93 63.62 -27.35
C ALA A 41 20.49 62.17 -27.15
N ARG A 42 20.62 61.44 -28.27
CA ARG A 42 21.70 60.43 -28.56
C ARG A 42 22.98 61.17 -29.03
N PRO A 43 24.16 60.53 -29.31
CA PRO A 43 24.55 59.12 -29.16
C PRO A 43 25.89 58.92 -28.41
N GLY A 44 26.27 57.65 -28.19
CA GLY A 44 27.61 57.24 -27.78
C GLY A 44 27.58 55.78 -27.32
N GLY A 45 28.52 54.96 -27.78
CA GLY A 45 28.57 53.55 -27.38
C GLY A 45 29.99 53.11 -27.09
N TYR A 46 30.12 52.00 -26.35
CA TYR A 46 31.09 50.94 -26.63
C TYR A 46 30.65 49.64 -25.93
N SER A 47 31.17 48.51 -26.42
CA SER A 47 30.83 47.14 -25.99
C SER A 47 31.27 46.84 -24.55
N LEU A 48 30.46 46.07 -23.80
CA LEU A 48 30.85 44.72 -23.30
C LEU A 48 29.76 44.03 -22.44
N ARG A 49 29.54 42.73 -22.73
CA ARG A 49 29.08 41.63 -21.84
C ARG A 49 27.87 41.83 -20.91
N SER A 50 26.73 41.29 -21.36
CA SER A 50 25.84 40.36 -20.63
C SER A 50 25.67 40.53 -19.10
N VAL A 51 24.53 41.07 -18.66
CA VAL A 51 24.04 40.97 -17.27
C VAL A 51 22.57 40.56 -17.24
N THR A 52 22.24 39.73 -16.24
CA THR A 52 20.97 39.08 -15.92
C THR A 52 19.75 40.00 -15.75
N HIS A 53 18.55 39.44 -15.92
CA HIS A 53 17.33 39.90 -15.23
C HIS A 53 17.07 39.05 -13.96
N GLY A 54 16.31 39.63 -13.02
CA GLY A 54 15.62 38.95 -11.92
C GLY A 54 14.24 39.60 -11.72
N PRO A 55 13.59 39.53 -10.54
CA PRO A 55 14.04 38.88 -9.31
C PRO A 55 12.92 38.12 -8.54
N TRP A 56 12.96 36.78 -8.49
CA TRP A 56 12.07 35.97 -7.63
C TRP A 56 12.81 34.99 -6.68
N ALA A 57 14.10 35.22 -6.44
CA ALA A 57 14.95 34.33 -5.64
C ALA A 57 15.72 35.09 -4.55
N ARG A 58 15.01 35.63 -3.54
CA ARG A 58 15.67 36.34 -2.42
C ARG A 58 15.02 36.21 -1.03
N ALA A 59 14.12 35.24 -0.81
CA ALA A 59 13.58 34.92 0.52
C ALA A 59 14.33 33.80 1.27
N ALA A 60 14.95 32.86 0.55
CA ALA A 60 15.46 31.60 1.11
C ALA A 60 16.97 31.59 1.48
N ARG A 61 17.59 32.73 1.79
CA ARG A 61 19.04 32.82 2.09
C ARG A 61 19.42 33.81 3.20
N GLN A 62 18.69 33.81 4.32
CA GLN A 62 19.10 34.60 5.50
C GLN A 62 18.86 33.93 6.86
N ALA A 63 19.13 32.62 6.94
CA ALA A 63 19.07 31.83 8.17
C ALA A 63 20.24 30.82 8.28
N ARG A 64 21.49 31.31 8.32
CA ARG A 64 22.71 30.50 8.56
C ARG A 64 23.78 31.26 9.36
N SER A 65 23.49 31.57 10.63
CA SER A 65 24.45 32.16 11.57
C SER A 65 24.08 31.89 13.04
N GLN A 66 23.90 30.61 13.39
CA GLN A 66 23.88 30.12 14.78
C GLN A 66 24.73 28.83 14.86
N PRO A 67 25.27 28.47 16.04
CA PRO A 67 26.21 27.36 16.17
C PRO A 67 25.58 26.01 15.82
N ARG A 68 26.40 25.06 15.35
CA ARG A 68 25.97 23.67 15.17
C ARG A 68 25.67 23.07 16.55
N PRO A 69 24.58 22.31 16.73
CA PRO A 69 24.46 21.40 17.87
C PRO A 69 25.60 20.37 17.83
N VAL A 70 25.98 19.87 19.00
CA VAL A 70 26.98 18.79 19.14
C VAL A 70 26.40 17.53 18.49
N PRO A 71 27.16 16.77 17.68
CA PRO A 71 26.66 15.53 17.10
C PRO A 71 26.38 14.49 18.19
N PHE A 72 25.34 13.68 17.98
CA PHE A 72 25.11 12.46 18.77
C PHE A 72 26.34 11.55 18.75
N PRO A 73 26.58 10.76 19.82
CA PRO A 73 27.52 9.65 19.76
C PRO A 73 26.93 8.50 18.92
N THR A 74 27.12 8.56 17.61
CA THR A 74 26.66 7.54 16.65
C THR A 74 27.31 6.18 16.93
N ARG A 75 26.57 5.28 17.60
CA ARG A 75 26.95 3.85 17.75
C ARG A 75 26.52 2.94 16.60
N TYR A 76 25.76 3.47 15.63
CA TYR A 76 25.43 2.81 14.38
C TYR A 76 25.94 3.61 13.17
N GLU A 77 27.22 3.47 12.85
CA GLU A 77 27.72 3.72 11.50
C GLU A 77 27.57 2.44 10.66
N PRO A 78 26.81 2.44 9.55
CA PRO A 78 26.84 1.35 8.58
C PRO A 78 28.11 1.46 7.73
N CYS A 79 29.26 1.12 8.32
CA CYS A 79 30.55 1.00 7.63
C CYS A 79 30.59 -0.27 6.74
N ILE A 80 29.72 -0.30 5.74
CA ILE A 80 29.67 -1.36 4.71
C ILE A 80 30.17 -0.75 3.40
N ALA A 81 31.42 -1.06 3.06
CA ALA A 81 31.95 -0.77 1.73
C ALA A 81 31.19 -1.59 0.68
N VAL A 82 30.72 -0.90 -0.37
CA VAL A 82 29.94 -1.47 -1.47
C VAL A 82 30.71 -2.62 -2.14
N LEU A 83 30.11 -3.83 -2.14
CA LEU A 83 30.48 -4.87 -3.09
C LEU A 83 30.06 -4.41 -4.49
N GLY A 84 30.95 -4.55 -5.46
CA GLY A 84 30.73 -4.02 -6.82
C GLY A 84 29.56 -4.69 -7.54
N HIS A 85 28.86 -3.94 -8.39
CA HIS A 85 27.72 -4.40 -9.19
C HIS A 85 28.10 -5.47 -10.25
N SER A 86 28.39 -6.71 -9.82
CA SER A 86 28.34 -7.91 -10.68
C SER A 86 28.47 -9.25 -9.94
N THR A 87 28.49 -9.30 -8.61
CA THR A 87 28.72 -10.56 -7.88
C THR A 87 27.56 -11.54 -8.04
N GLY A 88 27.82 -12.70 -8.64
CA GLY A 88 26.86 -13.80 -8.70
C GLY A 88 27.00 -14.76 -7.52
N ALA A 89 26.10 -15.73 -7.40
CA ALA A 89 26.16 -16.80 -6.41
C ALA A 89 27.56 -17.46 -6.31
N GLN A 90 28.19 -17.60 -7.47
CA GLN A 90 29.51 -18.21 -7.63
C GLN A 90 30.63 -17.41 -6.94
N ASP A 91 30.60 -16.07 -6.91
CA ASP A 91 31.60 -15.27 -6.17
C ASP A 91 31.45 -15.44 -4.65
N VAL A 92 30.19 -15.47 -4.17
CA VAL A 92 29.88 -15.66 -2.74
C VAL A 92 30.33 -17.06 -2.30
N LEU A 93 30.08 -18.07 -3.12
CA LEU A 93 30.47 -19.46 -2.91
C LEU A 93 31.98 -19.71 -3.00
N GLU A 94 32.67 -19.14 -3.99
CA GLU A 94 34.13 -19.26 -4.09
C GLU A 94 34.80 -18.60 -2.86
N THR A 95 34.36 -17.39 -2.49
CA THR A 95 34.89 -16.70 -1.29
C THR A 95 34.55 -17.46 0.00
N LEU A 96 33.34 -18.05 0.13
CA LEU A 96 32.96 -18.85 1.29
C LEU A 96 33.75 -20.16 1.38
N SER A 97 33.96 -20.83 0.24
CA SER A 97 34.67 -22.12 0.16
C SER A 97 36.17 -21.96 0.44
N GLU A 98 36.80 -20.91 -0.09
CA GLU A 98 38.17 -20.53 0.27
C GLU A 98 38.25 -20.20 1.77
N PHE A 99 37.29 -19.43 2.30
CA PHE A 99 37.27 -19.08 3.73
C PHE A 99 37.12 -20.31 4.64
N LEU A 100 36.24 -21.27 4.29
CA LEU A 100 36.02 -22.54 5.01
C LEU A 100 37.31 -23.37 5.11
N HIS A 101 38.08 -23.46 4.02
CA HIS A 101 39.36 -24.15 3.99
C HIS A 101 40.43 -23.40 4.80
N THR A 102 40.57 -22.08 4.60
CA THR A 102 41.63 -21.27 5.22
C THR A 102 41.42 -21.06 6.73
N HIS A 103 40.17 -20.98 7.21
CA HIS A 103 39.85 -20.65 8.61
C HIS A 103 39.21 -21.83 9.37
N ARG A 104 39.51 -23.07 8.97
CA ARG A 104 38.90 -24.30 9.50
C ARG A 104 38.84 -24.38 11.03
N GLU A 105 39.91 -23.97 11.73
CA GLU A 105 39.98 -23.97 13.19
C GLU A 105 38.90 -23.10 13.86
N VAL A 106 38.40 -22.06 13.18
CA VAL A 106 37.42 -21.11 13.71
C VAL A 106 35.99 -21.43 13.22
N VAL A 107 35.85 -21.90 11.97
CA VAL A 107 34.53 -22.19 11.40
C VAL A 107 34.00 -23.56 11.85
N TYR A 108 34.85 -24.59 12.00
CA TYR A 108 34.39 -25.91 12.45
C TYR A 108 33.72 -25.87 13.85
N PRO A 109 34.27 -25.17 14.87
CA PRO A 109 33.56 -25.00 16.14
C PRO A 109 32.26 -24.21 16.04
N LEU A 110 32.13 -23.24 15.11
CA LEU A 110 30.88 -22.50 14.88
C LEU A 110 29.80 -23.40 14.25
N LEU A 111 30.15 -24.17 13.22
CA LEU A 111 29.20 -25.11 12.62
C LEU A 111 28.76 -26.18 13.64
N ARG A 112 29.69 -26.66 14.47
CA ARG A 112 29.35 -27.55 15.61
C ARG A 112 28.53 -26.87 16.70
N HIS A 113 28.68 -25.57 16.91
CA HIS A 113 27.83 -24.80 17.81
C HIS A 113 26.38 -24.79 17.31
N TYR A 114 26.14 -24.44 16.03
CA TYR A 114 24.80 -24.52 15.43
C TYR A 114 24.20 -25.94 15.48
N LEU A 115 24.99 -27.00 15.19
CA LEU A 115 24.53 -28.38 15.38
C LEU A 115 24.15 -28.68 16.85
N SER A 116 24.87 -28.12 17.82
CA SER A 116 24.63 -28.37 19.25
C SER A 116 23.40 -27.67 19.83
N LEU A 117 22.82 -26.69 19.12
CA LEU A 117 21.53 -26.08 19.49
C LEU A 117 20.36 -27.08 19.38
N GLY A 118 20.52 -28.17 18.61
CA GLY A 118 19.50 -29.22 18.47
C GLY A 118 18.22 -28.78 17.74
N ARG A 119 18.21 -27.59 17.15
CA ARG A 119 17.09 -27.02 16.39
C ARG A 119 17.22 -27.39 14.91
N PRO A 120 16.17 -27.94 14.26
CA PRO A 120 16.22 -28.26 12.83
C PRO A 120 16.21 -27.00 11.95
N PHE A 121 15.74 -25.87 12.47
CA PHE A 121 15.73 -24.58 11.77
C PHE A 121 16.19 -23.43 12.67
N LEU A 122 16.99 -22.54 12.08
CA LEU A 122 17.45 -21.27 12.65
C LEU A 122 17.11 -20.14 11.67
N LEU A 123 16.60 -19.01 12.17
CA LEU A 123 16.32 -17.81 11.39
C LEU A 123 17.53 -16.87 11.34
N GLN A 124 17.44 -15.82 10.52
CA GLN A 124 18.40 -14.72 10.43
C GLN A 124 18.83 -14.18 11.80
N SER A 125 17.88 -13.98 12.73
CA SER A 125 18.17 -13.54 14.10
C SER A 125 18.89 -14.60 14.91
N ASP A 126 18.37 -15.84 14.97
CA ASP A 126 19.03 -16.95 15.66
C ASP A 126 20.48 -17.16 15.21
N LEU A 127 20.70 -17.14 13.90
CA LEU A 127 22.02 -17.28 13.27
C LEU A 127 22.93 -16.12 13.65
N TRP A 128 22.43 -14.89 13.59
CA TRP A 128 23.23 -13.70 13.87
C TRP A 128 23.55 -13.55 15.36
N ASP A 129 22.60 -13.80 16.25
CA ASP A 129 22.76 -13.65 17.69
C ASP A 129 23.63 -14.77 18.27
N GLU A 130 23.47 -16.01 17.82
CA GLU A 130 24.39 -17.10 18.20
C GLU A 130 25.79 -16.91 17.58
N PHE A 131 25.90 -16.33 16.39
CA PHE A 131 27.19 -15.92 15.84
C PHE A 131 27.86 -14.82 16.67
N GLN A 132 27.13 -13.77 17.07
CA GLN A 132 27.66 -12.72 17.94
C GLN A 132 28.08 -13.28 19.32
N ASN A 133 27.26 -14.14 19.92
CA ASN A 133 27.57 -14.82 21.18
C ASN A 133 28.80 -15.73 21.06
N PHE A 134 28.93 -16.47 19.96
CA PHE A 134 30.13 -17.26 19.66
C PHE A 134 31.37 -16.36 19.49
N CYS A 135 31.25 -15.25 18.76
CA CYS A 135 32.29 -14.25 18.55
C CYS A 135 32.78 -13.61 19.86
N ALA A 136 31.86 -13.27 20.78
CA ALA A 136 32.19 -12.70 22.08
C ALA A 136 32.95 -13.68 22.98
N ARG A 137 32.67 -14.99 22.85
CA ARG A 137 33.37 -16.07 23.59
C ARG A 137 34.70 -16.47 22.94
N HIS A 138 34.84 -16.30 21.62
CA HIS A 138 36.03 -16.67 20.84
C HIS A 138 36.57 -15.46 20.04
N PRO A 139 37.15 -14.44 20.71
CA PRO A 139 37.59 -13.21 20.07
C PRO A 139 38.77 -13.43 19.11
N SER A 140 38.45 -13.63 17.84
CA SER A 140 39.41 -13.78 16.74
C SER A 140 39.39 -12.55 15.81
N PRO A 141 40.55 -11.92 15.50
CA PRO A 141 40.59 -10.74 14.64
C PRO A 141 39.95 -10.98 13.27
N GLY A 142 38.94 -10.17 12.93
CA GLY A 142 38.26 -10.23 11.64
C GLY A 142 37.20 -11.33 11.49
N LEU A 143 36.93 -12.17 12.49
CA LEU A 143 35.86 -13.17 12.40
C LEU A 143 34.48 -12.50 12.22
N CYS A 144 34.14 -11.60 13.12
CA CYS A 144 32.82 -10.97 13.22
C CYS A 144 32.58 -9.88 12.16
N THR A 145 33.65 -9.34 11.57
CA THR A 145 33.64 -8.20 10.63
C THR A 145 34.14 -8.54 9.22
N GLY A 146 34.74 -9.72 9.03
CA GLY A 146 35.18 -10.25 7.75
C GLY A 146 34.08 -10.97 6.97
N THR A 147 34.47 -11.78 5.98
CA THR A 147 33.54 -12.43 5.04
C THR A 147 32.46 -13.25 5.74
N LEU A 148 32.84 -14.15 6.65
CA LEU A 148 31.89 -15.05 7.32
C LEU A 148 30.79 -14.29 8.07
N GLY A 149 31.16 -13.24 8.83
CA GLY A 149 30.19 -12.40 9.52
C GLY A 149 29.24 -11.67 8.56
N LYS A 150 29.71 -11.25 7.38
CA LYS A 150 28.84 -10.68 6.34
C LYS A 150 27.89 -11.73 5.77
N THR A 151 28.38 -12.93 5.44
CA THR A 151 27.57 -14.03 4.90
C THR A 151 26.48 -14.45 5.88
N ILE A 152 26.81 -14.66 7.16
CA ILE A 152 25.85 -15.04 8.20
C ILE A 152 24.79 -13.94 8.38
N ARG A 153 25.20 -12.66 8.43
CA ARG A 153 24.26 -11.54 8.60
C ARG A 153 23.18 -11.46 7.50
N VAL A 154 23.50 -11.89 6.27
CA VAL A 154 22.56 -11.91 5.14
C VAL A 154 21.92 -13.29 4.90
N THR A 155 22.29 -14.31 5.68
CA THR A 155 21.65 -15.63 5.64
C THR A 155 20.29 -15.53 6.31
N GLN A 156 19.20 -15.83 5.58
CA GLN A 156 17.83 -15.60 6.05
C GLN A 156 17.30 -16.76 6.88
N GLU A 157 17.70 -17.99 6.55
CA GLU A 157 17.44 -19.18 7.36
C GLU A 157 18.52 -20.26 7.12
N ALA A 158 18.63 -21.17 8.09
CA ALA A 158 19.38 -22.41 7.98
C ALA A 158 18.48 -23.61 8.35
N ALA A 159 18.60 -24.68 7.57
CA ALA A 159 17.97 -25.98 7.82
C ALA A 159 19.07 -27.00 8.16
N ILE A 160 18.89 -27.79 9.23
CA ILE A 160 19.98 -28.51 9.90
C ILE A 160 19.63 -29.97 10.18
N GLU A 161 20.39 -30.90 9.58
CA GLU A 161 20.35 -32.33 9.90
C GLU A 161 21.79 -32.90 9.83
N ALA A 162 22.42 -33.17 10.98
CA ALA A 162 23.82 -33.59 11.02
C ALA A 162 24.10 -34.82 10.12
N PRO A 163 25.17 -34.80 9.29
CA PRO A 163 26.31 -33.87 9.30
C PRO A 163 26.14 -32.60 8.44
N TRP A 164 24.94 -32.31 7.95
CA TRP A 164 24.67 -31.23 6.99
C TRP A 164 24.04 -29.98 7.62
N ILE A 165 24.43 -28.82 7.08
CA ILE A 165 23.79 -27.52 7.29
C ILE A 165 23.47 -26.92 5.92
N TYR A 166 22.20 -26.67 5.65
CA TYR A 166 21.69 -26.05 4.42
C TYR A 166 21.36 -24.58 4.72
N LEU A 167 21.82 -23.66 3.88
CA LEU A 167 21.70 -22.21 4.08
C LEU A 167 20.96 -21.55 2.90
N ALA A 168 20.04 -20.64 3.20
CA ALA A 168 19.46 -19.72 2.23
C ALA A 168 20.07 -18.31 2.43
N ILE A 169 20.96 -17.93 1.53
CA ILE A 169 21.77 -16.71 1.61
C ILE A 169 21.16 -15.65 0.69
N ARG A 170 20.91 -14.44 1.19
CA ARG A 170 20.29 -13.34 0.42
C ARG A 170 21.28 -12.18 0.25
N PRO A 171 22.29 -12.28 -0.65
CA PRO A 171 23.36 -11.28 -0.76
C PRO A 171 22.87 -9.88 -1.14
N ALA A 172 21.73 -9.77 -1.83
CA ALA A 172 21.07 -8.50 -2.14
C ALA A 172 19.55 -8.70 -2.30
N ARG A 173 18.80 -7.59 -2.37
CA ARG A 173 17.33 -7.64 -2.51
C ARG A 173 16.92 -8.33 -3.81
N GLY A 174 16.14 -9.40 -3.71
CA GLY A 174 15.75 -10.23 -4.86
C GLY A 174 16.82 -11.20 -5.37
N GLN A 175 17.98 -11.31 -4.71
CA GLN A 175 19.05 -12.24 -5.06
C GLN A 175 19.22 -13.27 -3.93
N TRP A 176 19.28 -14.54 -4.30
CA TRP A 176 19.23 -15.68 -3.40
C TRP A 176 20.16 -16.79 -3.89
N ASP A 177 21.04 -17.24 -2.99
CA ASP A 177 21.99 -18.33 -3.20
C ASP A 177 21.67 -19.43 -2.17
N TYR A 178 21.59 -20.68 -2.62
CA TYR A 178 21.33 -21.82 -1.74
C TYR A 178 22.56 -22.72 -1.68
N VAL A 179 22.97 -23.09 -0.47
CA VAL A 179 24.25 -23.76 -0.20
C VAL A 179 24.07 -24.89 0.81
N ARG A 180 24.66 -26.06 0.56
CA ARG A 180 24.83 -27.09 1.60
C ARG A 180 26.29 -27.15 2.07
N LEU A 181 26.48 -27.33 3.37
CA LEU A 181 27.78 -27.47 4.03
C LEU A 181 27.85 -28.83 4.74
N HIS A 182 28.91 -29.61 4.50
CA HIS A 182 29.19 -30.83 5.26
C HIS A 182 30.15 -30.52 6.40
N VAL A 183 29.72 -30.67 7.66
CA VAL A 183 30.47 -30.18 8.83
C VAL A 183 31.80 -30.92 9.02
N ASP A 184 31.86 -32.25 8.81
CA ASP A 184 33.12 -32.99 9.03
C ASP A 184 34.19 -32.80 7.93
N SER A 185 33.82 -32.79 6.64
CA SER A 185 34.79 -32.55 5.56
C SER A 185 35.15 -31.07 5.42
N MET A 186 34.24 -30.16 5.81
CA MET A 186 34.28 -28.70 5.61
C MET A 186 34.09 -28.25 4.14
N GLU A 187 33.49 -29.12 3.33
CA GLU A 187 33.11 -28.81 1.95
C GLU A 187 31.76 -28.08 1.91
N GLY A 188 31.62 -27.16 0.95
CA GLY A 188 30.40 -26.42 0.69
C GLY A 188 30.07 -26.43 -0.80
N GLU A 189 28.80 -26.63 -1.14
CA GLU A 189 28.34 -26.82 -2.52
C GLU A 189 27.09 -25.96 -2.81
N PRO A 190 26.98 -25.32 -4.00
CA PRO A 190 25.70 -24.80 -4.48
C PRO A 190 24.67 -25.91 -4.61
N ILE A 191 23.41 -25.59 -4.33
CA ILE A 191 22.26 -26.46 -4.54
C ILE A 191 21.13 -25.70 -5.23
N GLU A 192 20.26 -26.43 -5.92
CA GLU A 192 19.06 -25.87 -6.51
C GLU A 192 17.99 -25.59 -5.43
N VAL A 193 17.10 -24.64 -5.71
CA VAL A 193 15.95 -24.29 -4.84
C VAL A 193 15.15 -25.54 -4.46
N ALA A 194 14.93 -26.43 -5.42
CA ALA A 194 14.22 -27.69 -5.23
C ALA A 194 14.88 -28.60 -4.18
N GLU A 195 16.23 -28.69 -4.15
CA GLU A 195 16.94 -29.52 -3.17
C GLU A 195 16.86 -28.90 -1.77
N PHE A 196 16.99 -27.57 -1.66
CA PHE A 196 16.85 -26.87 -0.38
C PHE A 196 15.46 -27.07 0.23
N LEU A 197 14.40 -26.93 -0.58
CA LEU A 197 13.02 -27.12 -0.13
C LEU A 197 12.74 -28.60 0.20
N ALA A 198 13.21 -29.55 -0.61
CA ALA A 198 13.12 -30.98 -0.31
C ALA A 198 13.83 -31.37 1.02
N PHE A 199 14.92 -30.69 1.37
CA PHE A 199 15.59 -30.86 2.66
C PHE A 199 14.74 -30.34 3.82
N LYS A 200 14.09 -29.18 3.67
CA LYS A 200 13.13 -28.64 4.66
C LYS A 200 11.92 -29.57 4.84
N GLU A 201 11.37 -30.11 3.76
CA GLU A 201 10.27 -31.08 3.78
C GLU A 201 10.65 -32.35 4.57
N ARG A 202 11.82 -32.95 4.26
CA ARG A 202 12.33 -34.15 4.94
C ARG A 202 12.52 -33.94 6.45
N LEU A 203 12.88 -32.72 6.88
CA LEU A 203 13.03 -32.38 8.29
C LEU A 203 11.69 -32.34 9.06
N VAL A 204 10.57 -32.11 8.38
CA VAL A 204 9.24 -32.00 9.00
C VAL A 204 8.44 -33.28 8.88
N GLU A 205 8.40 -33.92 7.70
CA GLU A 205 7.69 -35.18 7.50
C GLU A 205 8.50 -36.42 7.91
N GLY A 206 9.82 -36.26 8.07
CA GLY A 206 10.74 -37.36 8.31
C GLY A 206 11.19 -38.08 7.02
N ARG A 207 12.01 -39.11 7.20
CA ARG A 207 12.76 -39.75 6.10
C ARG A 207 11.97 -40.75 5.23
N SER A 208 10.63 -40.79 5.31
CA SER A 208 9.81 -41.86 4.69
C SER A 208 8.74 -41.40 3.69
N THR A 209 8.54 -40.09 3.49
CA THR A 209 7.39 -39.54 2.72
C THR A 209 7.76 -38.92 1.37
N SER A 210 9.03 -38.96 0.95
CA SER A 210 9.46 -38.37 -0.33
C SER A 210 8.80 -39.09 -1.51
N GLU A 211 7.70 -38.53 -1.98
CA GLU A 211 7.07 -38.93 -3.23
C GLU A 211 8.00 -38.60 -4.41
N ALA A 212 8.03 -39.47 -5.42
CA ALA A 212 8.95 -39.31 -6.55
C ALA A 212 8.52 -38.22 -7.57
N TRP A 213 7.34 -37.61 -7.37
CA TRP A 213 6.68 -36.69 -8.30
C TRP A 213 5.88 -35.60 -7.59
N THR A 214 6.43 -34.98 -6.53
CA THR A 214 5.83 -33.80 -5.90
C THR A 214 5.57 -32.69 -6.94
N LEU A 215 4.42 -32.02 -6.84
CA LEU A 215 4.10 -30.88 -7.71
C LEU A 215 5.05 -29.70 -7.43
N GLU A 216 5.81 -29.28 -8.45
CA GLU A 216 6.63 -28.07 -8.40
C GLU A 216 5.98 -26.94 -9.21
N ILE A 217 5.83 -25.78 -8.56
CA ILE A 217 5.30 -24.55 -9.16
C ILE A 217 6.47 -23.67 -9.61
N ASP A 218 6.67 -23.61 -10.92
CA ASP A 218 7.67 -22.78 -11.60
C ASP A 218 7.00 -21.82 -12.59
N LEU A 219 7.05 -20.52 -12.30
CA LEU A 219 6.55 -19.46 -13.18
C LEU A 219 7.69 -18.74 -13.93
N GLY A 220 8.95 -19.12 -13.73
CA GLY A 220 10.11 -18.60 -14.44
C GLY A 220 10.01 -18.74 -15.97
N PRO A 221 9.75 -19.95 -16.51
CA PRO A 221 9.60 -20.20 -17.95
C PRO A 221 8.49 -19.37 -18.60
N PHE A 222 7.37 -19.18 -17.89
CA PHE A 222 6.21 -18.40 -18.37
C PHE A 222 6.46 -16.89 -18.40
N ASN A 223 7.48 -16.40 -17.68
CA ASN A 223 7.86 -14.99 -17.63
C ASN A 223 9.15 -14.69 -18.43
N ARG A 224 9.66 -15.65 -19.23
CA ARG A 224 10.96 -15.55 -19.92
C ARG A 224 11.04 -14.46 -20.99
N GLU A 225 9.92 -14.16 -21.65
CA GLU A 225 9.84 -13.20 -22.77
C GLU A 225 9.40 -11.80 -22.29
N PHE A 226 8.86 -11.72 -21.07
CA PHE A 226 8.44 -10.46 -20.46
C PHE A 226 9.66 -9.61 -20.03
N PRO A 227 9.62 -8.29 -20.25
CA PRO A 227 10.76 -7.42 -19.97
C PRO A 227 10.88 -7.19 -18.45
N LYS A 228 11.87 -7.82 -17.82
CA LYS A 228 12.16 -7.68 -16.38
C LYS A 228 13.09 -6.50 -16.09
N LEU A 229 12.92 -5.90 -14.91
CA LEU A 229 13.87 -4.93 -14.35
C LEU A 229 15.17 -5.65 -13.92
N LYS A 230 16.25 -4.89 -13.65
CA LYS A 230 17.58 -5.45 -13.29
C LYS A 230 18.26 -4.82 -12.07
N GLU A 231 17.60 -3.81 -11.49
CA GLU A 231 18.22 -2.86 -10.58
C GLU A 231 17.34 -2.73 -9.33
N PRO A 232 17.78 -3.17 -8.13
CA PRO A 232 16.92 -3.19 -6.94
C PRO A 232 16.23 -1.86 -6.62
N ARG A 233 16.92 -0.73 -6.83
CA ARG A 233 16.37 0.65 -6.72
C ARG A 233 15.18 0.97 -7.64
N SER A 234 14.86 0.08 -8.57
CA SER A 234 13.77 0.22 -9.56
C SER A 234 12.57 -0.68 -9.28
N ILE A 235 12.68 -1.63 -8.35
CA ILE A 235 11.55 -2.43 -7.87
C ILE A 235 10.43 -1.50 -7.38
N GLY A 236 9.18 -1.82 -7.69
CA GLY A 236 8.03 -0.97 -7.38
C GLY A 236 7.87 0.29 -8.25
N ARG A 237 8.65 0.40 -9.34
CA ARG A 237 8.54 1.47 -10.36
C ARG A 237 8.17 0.90 -11.73
N GLY A 238 7.42 -0.19 -11.78
CA GLY A 238 7.11 -0.94 -13.00
C GLY A 238 6.62 -0.08 -14.17
N VAL A 239 5.73 0.88 -13.90
CA VAL A 239 5.21 1.80 -14.94
C VAL A 239 6.30 2.66 -15.59
N GLU A 240 7.29 3.15 -14.83
CA GLU A 240 8.40 3.95 -15.39
C GLU A 240 9.19 3.14 -16.42
N PHE A 241 9.32 1.83 -16.17
CA PHE A 241 10.05 0.90 -17.01
C PHE A 241 9.21 0.48 -18.23
N LEU A 242 7.92 0.18 -18.06
CA LEU A 242 7.02 -0.11 -19.19
C LEU A 242 6.87 1.09 -20.13
N ASN A 243 6.76 2.32 -19.62
CA ASN A 243 6.69 3.51 -20.47
C ASN A 243 7.97 3.68 -21.31
N ARG A 244 9.15 3.30 -20.80
CA ARG A 244 10.41 3.26 -21.56
C ARG A 244 10.41 2.14 -22.62
N LYS A 245 9.93 0.94 -22.27
CA LYS A 245 9.87 -0.21 -23.17
C LYS A 245 8.86 0.00 -24.31
N LEU A 246 7.66 0.51 -23.99
CA LEU A 246 6.64 0.92 -24.97
C LEU A 246 7.15 2.02 -25.91
N SER A 247 7.73 3.11 -25.38
CA SER A 247 8.37 4.17 -26.16
C SER A 247 9.39 3.60 -27.16
N SER A 248 10.25 2.69 -26.70
CA SER A 248 11.24 1.99 -27.55
C SER A 248 10.58 1.11 -28.62
N GLN A 249 9.52 0.37 -28.31
CA GLN A 249 8.82 -0.50 -29.26
C GLN A 249 8.04 0.31 -30.31
N LEU A 250 7.32 1.37 -29.90
CA LEU A 250 6.65 2.30 -30.81
C LEU A 250 7.62 2.97 -31.80
N PHE A 251 8.89 3.14 -31.41
CA PHE A 251 9.94 3.67 -32.29
C PHE A 251 10.55 2.59 -33.21
N GLN A 252 10.85 1.40 -32.69
CA GLN A 252 11.52 0.31 -33.41
C GLN A 252 10.59 -0.41 -34.39
N GLU A 253 9.37 -0.74 -33.96
CA GLU A 253 8.34 -1.46 -34.73
C GLU A 253 7.31 -0.47 -35.28
N ARG A 254 7.80 0.64 -35.86
CA ARG A 254 7.04 1.89 -36.14
C ARG A 254 5.77 1.73 -36.99
N ALA A 255 5.59 0.60 -37.70
CA ALA A 255 4.31 0.23 -38.29
C ALA A 255 3.38 -0.37 -37.23
N GLN A 256 3.61 -1.63 -36.84
CA GLN A 256 2.74 -2.42 -35.96
C GLN A 256 2.49 -1.77 -34.58
N GLY A 257 3.51 -1.16 -33.97
CA GLY A 257 3.35 -0.49 -32.67
C GLY A 257 2.41 0.72 -32.74
N ILE A 258 2.53 1.53 -33.79
CA ILE A 258 1.71 2.72 -33.97
C ILE A 258 0.31 2.35 -34.50
N GLU A 259 0.19 1.29 -35.30
CA GLU A 259 -1.09 0.70 -35.71
C GLU A 259 -1.90 0.24 -34.48
N ARG A 260 -1.27 -0.47 -33.52
CA ARG A 260 -1.92 -0.81 -32.24
C ARG A 260 -2.39 0.42 -31.44
N LEU A 261 -1.65 1.54 -31.49
CA LEU A 261 -2.10 2.79 -30.84
C LEU A 261 -3.32 3.41 -31.54
N LEU A 262 -3.39 3.36 -32.88
CA LEU A 262 -4.57 3.78 -33.64
C LEU A 262 -5.78 2.89 -33.35
N GLU A 263 -5.60 1.56 -33.35
CA GLU A 263 -6.65 0.60 -33.00
C GLU A 263 -7.20 0.86 -31.60
N PHE A 264 -6.30 0.98 -30.61
CA PHE A 264 -6.66 1.30 -29.24
C PHE A 264 -7.51 2.58 -29.15
N LEU A 265 -7.09 3.68 -29.78
CA LEU A 265 -7.86 4.93 -29.79
C LEU A 265 -9.22 4.81 -30.50
N ARG A 266 -9.40 3.87 -31.43
CA ARG A 266 -10.70 3.59 -32.09
C ARG A 266 -11.63 2.67 -31.29
N LEU A 267 -11.10 1.89 -30.35
CA LEU A 267 -11.91 0.96 -29.52
C LEU A 267 -12.72 1.65 -28.41
N HIS A 268 -12.47 2.92 -28.11
CA HIS A 268 -13.07 3.61 -26.97
C HIS A 268 -14.50 4.07 -27.27
N GLN A 269 -15.49 3.47 -26.59
CA GLN A 269 -16.90 3.86 -26.66
C GLN A 269 -17.54 3.84 -25.26
N VAL A 270 -18.44 4.79 -24.98
CA VAL A 270 -19.22 4.83 -23.73
C VAL A 270 -20.69 5.05 -24.05
N ARG A 271 -21.56 4.17 -23.52
CA ARG A 271 -23.03 4.21 -23.73
C ARG A 271 -23.46 4.28 -25.21
N GLY A 272 -22.62 3.79 -26.13
CA GLY A 272 -22.83 3.83 -27.59
C GLY A 272 -22.24 5.06 -28.30
N THR A 273 -21.75 6.05 -27.55
CA THR A 273 -21.01 7.20 -28.10
C THR A 273 -19.56 6.80 -28.35
N GLN A 274 -19.06 7.05 -29.57
CA GLN A 274 -17.64 6.91 -29.90
C GLN A 274 -16.82 8.00 -29.21
N LEU A 275 -15.65 7.64 -28.68
CA LEU A 275 -14.66 8.58 -28.15
C LEU A 275 -13.40 8.57 -29.02
N MET A 276 -12.59 9.63 -28.87
CA MET A 276 -11.29 9.84 -29.52
C MET A 276 -11.31 9.85 -31.07
N LEU A 277 -11.46 8.70 -31.73
CA LEU A 277 -11.36 8.54 -33.20
C LEU A 277 -12.55 7.76 -33.77
N ASN A 278 -13.19 8.30 -34.81
CA ASN A 278 -14.23 7.58 -35.56
C ASN A 278 -13.68 6.86 -36.80
N SER A 279 -14.55 6.14 -37.51
CA SER A 279 -14.23 5.31 -38.68
C SER A 279 -13.70 6.06 -39.91
N ARG A 280 -13.62 7.40 -39.88
CA ARG A 280 -12.91 8.20 -40.90
C ARG A 280 -11.39 8.05 -40.81
N VAL A 281 -10.86 7.70 -39.63
CA VAL A 281 -9.43 7.52 -39.40
C VAL A 281 -9.07 6.05 -39.57
N THR A 282 -8.84 5.64 -40.82
CA THR A 282 -8.57 4.25 -41.20
C THR A 282 -7.15 3.79 -40.85
N ASP A 283 -6.18 4.69 -40.94
CA ASP A 283 -4.74 4.40 -40.95
C ASP A 283 -3.89 5.58 -40.42
N ILE A 284 -2.58 5.37 -40.27
CA ILE A 284 -1.66 6.38 -39.70
C ILE A 284 -1.50 7.64 -40.59
N PRO A 285 -1.42 7.54 -41.94
CA PRO A 285 -1.53 8.71 -42.82
C PRO A 285 -2.81 9.52 -42.61
N ALA A 286 -3.98 8.87 -42.50
CA ALA A 286 -5.26 9.52 -42.20
C ALA A 286 -5.24 10.22 -40.84
N LEU A 287 -4.71 9.56 -39.80
CA LEU A 287 -4.56 10.15 -38.46
C LEU A 287 -3.67 11.40 -38.51
N ARG A 288 -2.48 11.32 -39.12
CA ARG A 288 -1.57 12.48 -39.27
C ARG A 288 -2.19 13.61 -40.10
N SER A 289 -3.09 13.31 -41.03
CA SER A 289 -3.86 14.32 -41.78
C SER A 289 -4.91 15.00 -40.90
N ALA A 290 -5.66 14.23 -40.10
CA ALA A 290 -6.65 14.75 -39.16
C ALA A 290 -6.00 15.65 -38.09
N LEU A 291 -4.90 15.22 -37.47
CA LEU A 291 -4.21 15.98 -36.42
C LEU A 291 -3.72 17.35 -36.93
N ARG A 292 -3.07 17.40 -38.10
CA ARG A 292 -2.60 18.66 -38.70
C ARG A 292 -3.75 19.61 -39.08
N ARG A 293 -4.89 19.07 -39.53
CA ARG A 293 -6.09 19.87 -39.84
C ARG A 293 -6.77 20.40 -38.58
N ALA A 294 -6.76 19.62 -37.50
CA ALA A 294 -7.24 20.04 -36.19
C ALA A 294 -6.35 21.16 -35.62
N GLU A 295 -5.02 20.99 -35.62
CA GLU A 295 -4.05 22.00 -35.20
C GLU A 295 -4.26 23.34 -35.91
N GLN A 296 -4.37 23.33 -37.24
CA GLN A 296 -4.61 24.54 -38.04
C GLN A 296 -5.94 25.23 -37.67
N TYR A 297 -7.02 24.48 -37.52
CA TYR A 297 -8.34 25.02 -37.17
C TYR A 297 -8.39 25.56 -35.73
N LEU A 298 -7.78 24.84 -34.78
CA LEU A 298 -7.74 25.20 -33.36
C LEU A 298 -6.89 26.45 -33.10
N ALA A 299 -5.83 26.67 -33.89
CA ALA A 299 -5.00 27.87 -33.82
C ALA A 299 -5.74 29.17 -34.22
N GLU A 300 -6.90 29.06 -34.88
CA GLU A 300 -7.77 30.20 -35.21
C GLU A 300 -8.84 30.49 -34.13
N GLN A 301 -8.99 29.61 -33.12
CA GLN A 301 -10.01 29.74 -32.06
C GLN A 301 -9.46 30.38 -30.78
N SER A 302 -10.34 30.82 -29.87
CA SER A 302 -9.93 31.23 -28.52
C SER A 302 -9.50 30.01 -27.70
N PRO A 303 -8.41 30.06 -26.90
CA PRO A 303 -7.96 28.95 -26.06
C PRO A 303 -9.02 28.40 -25.10
N GLU A 304 -9.94 29.26 -24.64
CA GLU A 304 -11.04 28.92 -23.72
C GLU A 304 -12.35 28.51 -24.44
N THR A 305 -12.36 28.45 -25.77
CA THR A 305 -13.54 27.97 -26.54
C THR A 305 -13.83 26.52 -26.14
N PRO A 306 -15.09 26.18 -25.77
CA PRO A 306 -15.43 24.85 -25.30
C PRO A 306 -15.55 23.83 -26.45
N TRP A 307 -15.52 22.54 -26.12
CA TRP A 307 -15.60 21.44 -27.09
C TRP A 307 -16.82 21.55 -28.02
N GLU A 308 -17.98 21.95 -27.51
CA GLU A 308 -19.27 21.98 -28.24
C GLU A 308 -19.25 22.91 -29.45
N GLU A 309 -18.48 23.99 -29.40
CA GLU A 309 -18.35 24.95 -30.51
C GLU A 309 -17.44 24.43 -31.63
N VAL A 310 -16.41 23.63 -31.29
CA VAL A 310 -15.43 23.08 -32.25
C VAL A 310 -15.76 21.66 -32.73
N ALA A 311 -16.60 20.93 -32.00
CA ALA A 311 -16.93 19.53 -32.27
C ALA A 311 -17.39 19.25 -33.71
N PRO A 312 -18.28 20.04 -34.35
CA PRO A 312 -18.74 19.74 -35.72
C PRO A 312 -17.62 19.74 -36.75
N ALA A 313 -16.60 20.60 -36.57
CA ALA A 313 -15.43 20.63 -37.43
C ALA A 313 -14.49 19.44 -37.16
N LEU A 314 -14.21 19.15 -35.89
CA LEU A 314 -13.32 18.07 -35.46
C LEU A 314 -13.88 16.66 -35.81
N GLN A 315 -15.18 16.43 -35.62
CA GLN A 315 -15.85 15.18 -36.00
C GLN A 315 -15.85 14.96 -37.51
N SER A 316 -15.95 16.03 -38.31
CA SER A 316 -15.90 15.95 -39.78
C SER A 316 -14.56 15.40 -40.32
N ILE A 317 -13.47 15.63 -39.56
CA ILE A 317 -12.11 15.15 -39.87
C ILE A 317 -11.73 13.88 -39.10
N GLY A 318 -12.62 13.35 -38.26
CA GLY A 318 -12.50 12.03 -37.62
C GLY A 318 -12.24 12.03 -36.11
N LEU A 319 -12.22 13.20 -35.46
CA LEU A 319 -11.94 13.36 -34.03
C LEU A 319 -13.24 13.48 -33.24
N GLU A 320 -13.49 12.54 -32.34
CA GLU A 320 -14.66 12.45 -31.45
C GLU A 320 -14.34 12.99 -30.04
N PRO A 321 -15.33 13.17 -29.13
CA PRO A 321 -15.10 13.70 -27.79
C PRO A 321 -14.03 12.94 -26.99
N GLY A 322 -13.38 13.64 -26.05
CA GLY A 322 -12.38 13.05 -25.14
C GLY A 322 -10.96 13.65 -25.21
N TRP A 323 -10.71 14.62 -26.09
CA TRP A 323 -9.40 15.28 -26.22
C TRP A 323 -9.17 16.42 -25.22
N GLY A 324 -10.24 17.03 -24.71
CA GLY A 324 -10.19 18.23 -23.88
C GLY A 324 -11.49 19.00 -23.82
N LYS A 325 -11.78 19.64 -22.67
CA LYS A 325 -12.96 20.52 -22.50
C LYS A 325 -12.87 21.87 -23.23
N THR A 326 -11.66 22.37 -23.47
CA THR A 326 -11.41 23.63 -24.17
C THR A 326 -10.34 23.45 -25.24
N VAL A 327 -10.32 24.35 -26.24
CA VAL A 327 -9.33 24.40 -27.33
C VAL A 327 -7.89 24.25 -26.84
N ALA A 328 -7.51 24.94 -25.75
CA ALA A 328 -6.18 24.82 -25.15
C ALA A 328 -5.83 23.38 -24.74
N ARG A 329 -6.78 22.67 -24.12
CA ARG A 329 -6.60 21.28 -23.66
C ARG A 329 -6.65 20.30 -24.82
N ILE A 330 -7.54 20.52 -25.79
CA ILE A 330 -7.65 19.72 -27.02
C ILE A 330 -6.31 19.79 -27.77
N ALA A 331 -5.79 21.00 -28.02
CA ALA A 331 -4.52 21.22 -28.71
C ALA A 331 -3.34 20.52 -28.01
N ASP A 332 -3.15 20.74 -26.71
CA ASP A 332 -2.07 20.09 -25.93
C ASP A 332 -2.19 18.54 -25.95
N THR A 333 -3.39 17.97 -25.91
CA THR A 333 -3.57 16.50 -26.06
C THR A 333 -3.29 16.01 -27.49
N LEU A 334 -3.64 16.77 -28.52
CA LEU A 334 -3.32 16.44 -29.92
C LEU A 334 -1.82 16.57 -30.21
N THR A 335 -1.14 17.58 -29.66
CA THR A 335 0.32 17.75 -29.75
C THR A 335 1.04 16.55 -29.12
N LEU A 336 0.65 16.11 -27.92
CA LEU A 336 1.22 14.90 -27.31
C LEU A 336 1.11 13.67 -28.22
N LEU A 337 0.00 13.51 -28.96
CA LEU A 337 -0.14 12.41 -29.93
C LEU A 337 0.73 12.63 -31.18
N MET A 338 0.83 13.85 -31.71
CA MET A 338 1.72 14.15 -32.83
C MET A 338 3.19 13.88 -32.48
N ASP A 339 3.62 14.27 -31.28
CA ASP A 339 4.95 13.99 -30.75
C ASP A 339 5.18 12.47 -30.66
N ILE A 340 4.22 11.69 -30.12
CA ILE A 340 4.30 10.23 -30.05
C ILE A 340 4.40 9.57 -31.44
N LEU A 341 3.69 10.09 -32.43
CA LEU A 341 3.78 9.59 -33.81
C LEU A 341 5.14 9.90 -34.46
N GLU A 342 5.81 10.99 -34.06
CA GLU A 342 7.07 11.43 -34.64
C GLU A 342 8.31 10.88 -33.91
N ALA A 343 8.39 11.08 -32.59
CA ALA A 343 9.43 10.58 -31.71
C ALA A 343 8.83 10.24 -30.32
N PRO A 344 8.38 9.00 -30.08
CA PRO A 344 7.69 8.63 -28.84
C PRO A 344 8.65 8.62 -27.64
N GLU A 345 8.54 9.64 -26.78
CA GLU A 345 9.24 9.69 -25.49
C GLU A 345 8.40 9.09 -24.34
N PRO A 346 9.02 8.50 -23.30
CA PRO A 346 8.29 7.81 -22.22
C PRO A 346 7.34 8.72 -21.44
N ALA A 347 7.78 9.94 -21.12
CA ALA A 347 6.97 10.91 -20.36
C ALA A 347 5.82 11.49 -21.19
N THR A 348 6.02 11.66 -22.50
CA THR A 348 4.99 12.09 -23.45
C THR A 348 3.92 11.00 -23.60
N LEU A 349 4.35 9.74 -23.73
CA LEU A 349 3.45 8.58 -23.77
C LEU A 349 2.65 8.45 -22.46
N GLU A 350 3.28 8.57 -21.30
CA GLU A 350 2.59 8.52 -20.00
C GLU A 350 1.56 9.65 -19.85
N ARG A 351 1.94 10.88 -20.20
CA ARG A 351 1.03 12.05 -20.21
C ARG A 351 -0.14 11.88 -21.18
N PHE A 352 0.05 11.19 -22.31
CA PHE A 352 -1.00 10.92 -23.28
C PHE A 352 -1.93 9.79 -22.81
N LEU A 353 -1.38 8.62 -22.44
CA LEU A 353 -2.18 7.49 -21.94
C LEU A 353 -2.96 7.87 -20.68
N GLY A 354 -2.35 8.59 -19.73
CA GLY A 354 -3.00 9.09 -18.52
C GLY A 354 -4.15 10.09 -18.76
N ARG A 355 -4.25 10.65 -19.98
CA ARG A 355 -5.35 11.52 -20.42
C ARG A 355 -6.51 10.75 -21.05
N ILE A 356 -6.29 9.57 -21.62
CA ILE A 356 -7.34 8.86 -22.38
C ILE A 356 -8.55 8.60 -21.47
N PRO A 357 -9.76 9.01 -21.87
CA PRO A 357 -10.97 8.79 -21.09
C PRO A 357 -11.44 7.35 -21.28
N MET A 358 -11.02 6.48 -20.36
CA MET A 358 -11.30 5.03 -20.43
C MET A 358 -11.73 4.38 -19.11
N ILE A 359 -11.55 5.04 -17.97
CA ILE A 359 -12.00 4.53 -16.66
C ILE A 359 -13.18 5.38 -16.19
N PHE A 360 -14.37 4.82 -16.25
CA PHE A 360 -15.64 5.41 -15.83
C PHE A 360 -16.37 4.52 -14.81
N ARG A 361 -16.21 3.20 -14.94
CA ARG A 361 -16.79 2.17 -14.09
C ARG A 361 -15.70 1.37 -13.38
N LEU A 362 -15.70 1.42 -12.06
CA LEU A 362 -14.66 0.82 -11.22
C LEU A 362 -15.28 -0.12 -10.20
N VAL A 363 -14.75 -1.34 -10.09
CA VAL A 363 -15.21 -2.36 -9.15
C VAL A 363 -14.10 -2.72 -8.17
N ILE A 364 -14.41 -2.73 -6.89
CA ILE A 364 -13.46 -3.01 -5.80
C ILE A 364 -13.97 -4.22 -5.02
N LEU A 365 -13.19 -5.28 -4.87
CA LEU A 365 -13.58 -6.49 -4.13
C LEU A 365 -13.02 -6.43 -2.72
N SER A 366 -13.88 -6.64 -1.71
CA SER A 366 -13.51 -6.89 -0.31
C SER A 366 -14.55 -7.84 0.33
N PRO A 367 -14.52 -9.15 0.01
CA PRO A 367 -15.56 -10.10 0.42
C PRO A 367 -15.67 -10.31 1.93
N HIS A 368 -14.55 -10.50 2.63
CA HIS A 368 -14.51 -10.78 4.07
C HIS A 368 -14.87 -9.58 4.98
N GLY A 369 -15.11 -9.89 6.25
CA GLY A 369 -15.36 -8.91 7.31
C GLY A 369 -16.74 -8.24 7.25
N TYR A 370 -16.97 -7.32 8.18
CA TYR A 370 -18.17 -6.48 8.21
C TYR A 370 -17.90 -5.18 7.46
N PHE A 371 -17.79 -5.23 6.13
CA PHE A 371 -17.53 -4.01 5.36
C PHE A 371 -18.69 -3.01 5.51
N GLY A 372 -18.50 -1.83 6.09
CA GLY A 372 -19.57 -0.85 6.32
C GLY A 372 -19.02 0.50 6.79
N GLN A 373 -19.91 1.49 6.91
CA GLN A 373 -19.50 2.88 7.21
C GLN A 373 -19.63 3.28 8.68
N ALA A 374 -20.42 2.56 9.47
CA ALA A 374 -20.62 2.79 10.90
C ALA A 374 -20.81 1.46 11.64
N ASN A 375 -20.54 1.43 12.94
CA ASN A 375 -20.73 0.28 13.84
C ASN A 375 -19.94 -1.00 13.48
N VAL A 376 -18.92 -0.93 12.59
CA VAL A 376 -18.19 -2.11 12.10
C VAL A 376 -16.70 -2.17 12.45
N LEU A 377 -16.03 -1.04 12.68
CA LEU A 377 -14.59 -1.04 13.00
C LEU A 377 -14.37 -1.67 14.38
N GLY A 378 -13.49 -2.68 14.43
CA GLY A 378 -13.26 -3.49 15.64
C GLY A 378 -13.97 -4.84 15.63
N LEU A 379 -14.96 -5.06 14.76
CA LEU A 379 -15.55 -6.39 14.56
C LEU A 379 -14.54 -7.37 13.93
N PRO A 380 -14.73 -8.70 14.08
CA PRO A 380 -13.89 -9.71 13.46
C PRO A 380 -13.61 -9.45 11.97
N ASP A 381 -12.35 -9.62 11.58
CA ASP A 381 -11.80 -9.32 10.25
C ASP A 381 -12.04 -7.89 9.73
N THR A 382 -12.38 -6.93 10.61
CA THR A 382 -12.83 -5.59 10.20
C THR A 382 -11.96 -4.48 10.80
N GLY A 383 -11.20 -3.79 9.93
CA GLY A 383 -10.25 -2.76 10.34
C GLY A 383 -9.69 -1.94 9.19
N GLY A 384 -8.36 -1.77 9.16
CA GLY A 384 -7.67 -0.83 8.26
C GLY A 384 -7.99 -0.98 6.77
N GLN A 385 -8.33 -2.18 6.28
CA GLN A 385 -8.76 -2.39 4.89
C GLN A 385 -10.08 -1.67 4.56
N VAL A 386 -11.04 -1.62 5.48
CA VAL A 386 -12.32 -0.89 5.28
C VAL A 386 -12.06 0.61 5.24
N VAL A 387 -11.23 1.12 6.15
CA VAL A 387 -10.81 2.54 6.18
C VAL A 387 -10.07 2.90 4.88
N TYR A 388 -9.11 2.09 4.46
CA TYR A 388 -8.37 2.24 3.20
C TYR A 388 -9.33 2.35 2.02
N ILE A 389 -10.26 1.39 1.86
CA ILE A 389 -11.13 1.35 0.68
C ILE A 389 -12.14 2.51 0.68
N LEU A 390 -12.72 2.88 1.83
CA LEU A 390 -13.63 4.02 1.90
C LEU A 390 -12.92 5.34 1.52
N ASP A 391 -11.71 5.56 2.03
CA ASP A 391 -10.97 6.80 1.78
C ASP A 391 -10.35 6.82 0.36
N GLN A 392 -9.95 5.64 -0.15
CA GLN A 392 -9.56 5.41 -1.55
C GLN A 392 -10.70 5.78 -2.51
N VAL A 393 -11.93 5.30 -2.25
CA VAL A 393 -13.11 5.55 -3.10
C VAL A 393 -13.41 7.04 -3.24
N HIS A 394 -13.36 7.80 -2.14
CA HIS A 394 -13.54 9.26 -2.16
C HIS A 394 -12.56 9.96 -3.11
N ALA A 395 -11.27 9.62 -3.02
CA ALA A 395 -10.25 10.24 -3.84
C ALA A 395 -10.30 9.76 -5.30
N LEU A 396 -10.62 8.48 -5.54
CA LEU A 396 -10.82 7.94 -6.87
C LEU A 396 -12.02 8.58 -7.57
N GLU A 397 -13.17 8.74 -6.93
CA GLU A 397 -14.32 9.39 -7.56
C GLU A 397 -14.00 10.85 -7.92
N LYS A 398 -13.40 11.59 -6.99
CA LYS A 398 -12.99 12.99 -7.21
C LYS A 398 -12.02 13.14 -8.37
N GLU A 399 -11.03 12.26 -8.49
CA GLU A 399 -10.06 12.25 -9.60
C GLU A 399 -10.70 11.77 -10.92
N MET A 400 -11.61 10.80 -10.88
CA MET A 400 -12.38 10.35 -12.05
C MET A 400 -13.25 11.49 -12.58
N ARG A 401 -14.08 12.12 -11.73
CA ARG A 401 -14.89 13.32 -12.06
C ARG A 401 -14.02 14.41 -12.70
N ARG A 402 -12.89 14.74 -12.06
CA ARG A 402 -11.94 15.75 -12.58
C ARG A 402 -11.39 15.38 -13.96
N ARG A 403 -10.91 14.16 -14.16
CA ARG A 403 -10.35 13.74 -15.47
C ARG A 403 -11.41 13.70 -16.56
N ILE A 404 -12.61 13.19 -16.27
CA ILE A 404 -13.71 13.13 -17.23
C ILE A 404 -14.12 14.56 -17.65
N ALA A 405 -14.32 15.46 -16.68
CA ALA A 405 -14.62 16.86 -16.94
C ALA A 405 -13.47 17.58 -17.70
N ASP A 406 -12.20 17.34 -17.35
CA ASP A 406 -11.05 17.90 -18.06
C ASP A 406 -10.97 17.50 -19.54
N GLN A 407 -11.56 16.36 -19.93
CA GLN A 407 -11.61 15.90 -21.33
C GLN A 407 -12.88 16.31 -22.11
N GLY A 408 -13.77 17.11 -21.51
CA GLY A 408 -14.98 17.60 -22.18
C GLY A 408 -16.06 16.52 -22.32
N LEU A 409 -16.26 15.71 -21.29
CA LEU A 409 -17.22 14.62 -21.27
C LEU A 409 -18.23 14.80 -20.13
N ASP A 410 -19.52 14.72 -20.45
CA ASP A 410 -20.63 14.67 -19.49
C ASP A 410 -20.95 13.21 -19.17
N ILE A 411 -20.11 12.58 -18.33
CA ILE A 411 -20.22 11.16 -17.97
C ILE A 411 -20.04 11.01 -16.46
N GLU A 412 -21.14 10.75 -15.76
CA GLU A 412 -21.10 10.36 -14.35
C GLU A 412 -20.28 9.07 -14.15
N PRO A 413 -19.17 9.10 -13.38
CA PRO A 413 -18.44 7.89 -13.01
C PRO A 413 -19.25 7.05 -12.03
N GLN A 414 -18.94 5.75 -11.95
CA GLN A 414 -19.58 4.82 -11.02
C GLN A 414 -18.51 3.96 -10.34
N ILE A 415 -18.59 3.87 -9.01
CA ILE A 415 -17.72 3.00 -8.21
C ILE A 415 -18.59 2.03 -7.41
N ILE A 416 -18.30 0.74 -7.50
CA ILE A 416 -18.96 -0.31 -6.72
C ILE A 416 -17.93 -1.01 -5.85
N VAL A 417 -18.07 -0.91 -4.53
CA VAL A 417 -17.36 -1.75 -3.57
C VAL A 417 -18.20 -3.01 -3.32
N VAL A 418 -17.73 -4.16 -3.77
CA VAL A 418 -18.41 -5.44 -3.57
C VAL A 418 -17.92 -6.08 -2.28
N SER A 419 -18.84 -6.48 -1.43
CA SER A 419 -18.58 -7.25 -0.22
C SER A 419 -19.68 -8.29 0.00
N ARG A 420 -19.57 -9.09 1.06
CA ARG A 420 -20.60 -10.06 1.43
C ARG A 420 -21.86 -9.37 1.96
N LEU A 421 -23.02 -9.97 1.67
CA LEU A 421 -24.28 -9.74 2.38
C LEU A 421 -24.37 -10.73 3.55
N ILE A 422 -24.48 -10.21 4.77
CA ILE A 422 -24.56 -10.97 6.02
C ILE A 422 -25.93 -10.67 6.67
N PRO A 423 -26.95 -11.53 6.49
CA PRO A 423 -28.28 -11.37 7.09
C PRO A 423 -28.29 -11.24 8.62
N GLU A 424 -27.36 -11.89 9.33
CA GLU A 424 -27.30 -11.89 10.80
C GLU A 424 -26.35 -10.84 11.38
N ALA A 425 -26.07 -9.75 10.65
CA ALA A 425 -25.06 -8.74 11.02
C ALA A 425 -25.46 -7.72 12.11
N GLY A 426 -26.40 -8.08 12.99
CA GLY A 426 -26.77 -7.31 14.19
C GLY A 426 -27.18 -5.86 13.91
N ASN A 427 -26.40 -4.90 14.45
CA ASN A 427 -26.67 -3.46 14.39
C ASN A 427 -25.87 -2.73 13.28
N THR A 428 -25.36 -3.47 12.30
CA THR A 428 -24.61 -2.94 11.14
C THR A 428 -25.52 -2.78 9.92
N THR A 429 -24.96 -2.32 8.80
CA THR A 429 -25.64 -2.24 7.49
C THR A 429 -25.27 -3.40 6.55
N CYS A 430 -24.61 -4.45 7.06
CA CYS A 430 -24.08 -5.54 6.23
C CYS A 430 -25.16 -6.51 5.68
N ASP A 431 -26.42 -6.35 6.09
CA ASP A 431 -27.60 -7.00 5.53
C ASP A 431 -28.15 -6.28 4.27
N GLN A 432 -27.82 -5.01 4.06
CA GLN A 432 -28.40 -4.16 3.02
C GLN A 432 -27.70 -4.34 1.66
N ARG A 433 -28.38 -4.93 0.67
CA ARG A 433 -27.82 -5.17 -0.69
C ARG A 433 -27.12 -3.94 -1.31
N LEU A 434 -27.62 -2.73 -1.09
CA LEU A 434 -27.02 -1.50 -1.58
C LEU A 434 -26.94 -0.46 -0.46
N GLU A 435 -25.76 0.13 -0.30
CA GLU A 435 -25.49 1.23 0.63
C GLU A 435 -24.72 2.34 -0.10
N HIS A 436 -25.17 3.60 -0.01
CA HIS A 436 -24.50 4.74 -0.63
C HIS A 436 -23.29 5.18 0.21
N ILE A 437 -22.14 5.43 -0.41
CA ILE A 437 -20.93 5.85 0.32
C ILE A 437 -21.03 7.35 0.67
N VAL A 438 -21.18 7.66 1.95
CA VAL A 438 -21.32 9.01 2.49
C VAL A 438 -20.09 9.83 2.12
N GLY A 439 -20.29 10.99 1.48
CA GLY A 439 -19.22 11.86 0.97
C GLY A 439 -18.87 11.67 -0.51
N THR A 440 -19.52 10.73 -1.20
CA THR A 440 -19.44 10.52 -2.65
C THR A 440 -20.75 10.92 -3.35
N GLU A 441 -20.76 10.93 -4.69
CA GLU A 441 -21.98 11.21 -5.49
C GLU A 441 -22.52 9.96 -6.20
N ASN A 442 -21.65 9.06 -6.68
CA ASN A 442 -22.01 7.84 -7.42
C ASN A 442 -21.19 6.60 -6.99
N ALA A 443 -20.69 6.58 -5.75
CA ALA A 443 -20.07 5.38 -5.17
C ALA A 443 -20.99 4.68 -4.16
N ARG A 444 -20.95 3.34 -4.16
CA ARG A 444 -21.85 2.49 -3.39
C ARG A 444 -21.22 1.16 -3.02
N ILE A 445 -21.63 0.62 -1.88
CA ILE A 445 -21.34 -0.75 -1.48
C ILE A 445 -22.45 -1.64 -2.05
N LEU A 446 -22.07 -2.72 -2.73
CA LEU A 446 -22.94 -3.77 -3.24
C LEU A 446 -22.67 -5.04 -2.45
N ARG A 447 -23.70 -5.59 -1.81
CA ARG A 447 -23.60 -6.79 -0.98
C ARG A 447 -24.22 -7.97 -1.70
N VAL A 448 -23.43 -9.01 -1.91
CA VAL A 448 -23.88 -10.26 -2.53
C VAL A 448 -23.81 -11.37 -1.47
N PRO A 449 -24.86 -12.19 -1.28
CA PRO A 449 -24.82 -13.26 -0.28
C PRO A 449 -23.82 -14.35 -0.67
N PHE A 450 -23.32 -15.09 0.32
CA PHE A 450 -22.71 -16.40 0.07
C PHE A 450 -23.78 -17.49 0.03
N ARG A 451 -23.52 -18.53 -0.75
CA ARG A 451 -24.37 -19.72 -0.83
C ARG A 451 -23.60 -21.02 -0.60
N SER A 452 -24.23 -21.91 0.15
CA SER A 452 -23.92 -23.34 0.20
C SER A 452 -24.21 -24.02 -1.16
N GLU A 453 -23.76 -25.26 -1.36
CA GLU A 453 -23.97 -26.00 -2.62
C GLU A 453 -25.45 -26.13 -3.03
N ASN A 454 -26.36 -26.20 -2.06
CA ASN A 454 -27.81 -26.27 -2.30
C ASN A 454 -28.45 -24.92 -2.71
N GLY A 455 -27.69 -23.83 -2.75
CA GLY A 455 -28.15 -22.49 -3.16
C GLY A 455 -28.81 -21.65 -2.05
N GLU A 456 -28.87 -22.16 -0.82
CA GLU A 456 -29.37 -21.40 0.34
C GLU A 456 -28.38 -20.30 0.74
N VAL A 457 -28.89 -19.19 1.29
CA VAL A 457 -28.04 -18.07 1.73
C VAL A 457 -27.44 -18.40 3.10
N VAL A 458 -26.11 -18.32 3.23
CA VAL A 458 -25.43 -18.55 4.51
C VAL A 458 -25.51 -17.27 5.35
N PRO A 459 -26.22 -17.28 6.51
CA PRO A 459 -26.70 -16.03 7.11
C PRO A 459 -25.72 -15.39 8.12
N HIS A 460 -24.93 -16.20 8.82
CA HIS A 460 -23.95 -15.81 9.83
C HIS A 460 -22.62 -15.34 9.22
N TRP A 461 -21.88 -14.49 9.94
CA TRP A 461 -20.49 -14.16 9.60
C TRP A 461 -19.59 -15.43 9.59
N ILE A 462 -18.57 -15.42 8.73
CA ILE A 462 -17.60 -16.51 8.53
C ILE A 462 -16.22 -15.85 8.50
N SER A 463 -15.19 -16.47 9.08
CA SER A 463 -13.83 -15.91 9.07
C SER A 463 -13.26 -15.79 7.66
N ARG A 464 -12.40 -14.79 7.43
CA ARG A 464 -11.56 -14.67 6.23
C ARG A 464 -10.72 -15.91 5.95
N PHE A 465 -10.43 -16.71 6.98
CA PHE A 465 -9.73 -18.00 6.86
C PHE A 465 -10.65 -19.15 6.41
N GLU A 466 -11.96 -19.08 6.64
CA GLU A 466 -12.94 -20.15 6.35
C GLU A 466 -13.71 -19.89 5.03
N ILE A 467 -13.34 -18.82 4.32
CA ILE A 467 -14.16 -18.18 3.28
C ILE A 467 -14.11 -18.89 1.91
N TRP A 468 -13.09 -19.73 1.70
CA TRP A 468 -12.67 -20.28 0.41
C TRP A 468 -13.74 -21.04 -0.39
N PRO A 469 -14.62 -21.88 0.20
CA PRO A 469 -15.65 -22.59 -0.55
C PRO A 469 -16.60 -21.68 -1.32
N TYR A 470 -16.89 -20.51 -0.74
CA TYR A 470 -17.95 -19.63 -1.20
C TYR A 470 -17.51 -18.75 -2.36
N LEU A 471 -16.19 -18.50 -2.52
CA LEU A 471 -15.66 -17.48 -3.42
C LEU A 471 -15.94 -17.74 -4.90
N GLU A 472 -15.96 -19.01 -5.36
CA GLU A 472 -16.28 -19.32 -6.77
C GLU A 472 -17.74 -18.98 -7.09
N ARG A 473 -18.68 -19.46 -6.26
CA ARG A 473 -20.12 -19.20 -6.41
C ARG A 473 -20.45 -17.71 -6.24
N PHE A 474 -19.80 -17.06 -5.27
CA PHE A 474 -19.90 -15.61 -5.04
C PHE A 474 -19.43 -14.82 -6.27
N ALA A 475 -18.29 -15.16 -6.89
CA ALA A 475 -17.83 -14.50 -8.11
C ALA A 475 -18.86 -14.60 -9.25
N GLU A 476 -19.56 -15.73 -9.39
CA GLU A 476 -20.62 -15.90 -10.38
C GLU A 476 -21.88 -15.06 -10.11
N GLU A 477 -22.24 -14.78 -8.86
CA GLU A 477 -23.34 -13.86 -8.53
C GLU A 477 -22.90 -12.41 -8.65
N VAL A 478 -21.70 -12.07 -8.17
CA VAL A 478 -21.10 -10.74 -8.29
C VAL A 478 -21.00 -10.30 -9.75
N GLU A 479 -20.62 -11.18 -10.68
CA GLU A 479 -20.58 -10.85 -12.12
C GLU A 479 -21.93 -10.30 -12.61
N LYS A 480 -23.03 -11.00 -12.27
CA LYS A 480 -24.39 -10.68 -12.69
C LYS A 480 -24.88 -9.37 -12.06
N GLU A 481 -24.69 -9.24 -10.75
CA GLU A 481 -25.12 -8.09 -9.97
C GLU A 481 -24.34 -6.82 -10.36
N VAL A 482 -23.02 -6.90 -10.52
CA VAL A 482 -22.16 -5.78 -10.93
C VAL A 482 -22.48 -5.30 -12.35
N VAL A 483 -22.64 -6.20 -13.31
CA VAL A 483 -22.96 -5.83 -14.70
C VAL A 483 -24.36 -5.21 -14.80
N ALA A 484 -25.32 -5.67 -14.00
CA ALA A 484 -26.63 -5.05 -13.90
C ALA A 484 -26.57 -3.63 -13.31
N GLU A 485 -25.88 -3.45 -12.17
CA GLU A 485 -25.78 -2.16 -11.49
C GLU A 485 -25.00 -1.11 -12.29
N LEU A 486 -23.96 -1.50 -13.03
CA LEU A 486 -23.18 -0.61 -13.90
C LEU A 486 -23.83 -0.36 -15.26
N GLY A 487 -24.83 -1.17 -15.66
CA GLY A 487 -25.38 -1.17 -17.02
C GLY A 487 -24.34 -1.57 -18.09
N GLY A 488 -23.48 -2.54 -17.78
CA GLY A 488 -22.39 -3.00 -18.64
C GLY A 488 -21.15 -3.45 -17.86
N ARG A 489 -20.10 -3.89 -18.57
CA ARG A 489 -18.83 -4.29 -17.93
C ARG A 489 -18.15 -3.11 -17.21
N PRO A 490 -17.38 -3.36 -16.14
CA PRO A 490 -16.45 -2.38 -15.59
C PRO A 490 -15.24 -2.16 -16.50
N ASP A 491 -14.53 -1.05 -16.27
CA ASP A 491 -13.30 -0.69 -16.99
C ASP A 491 -12.03 -1.06 -16.19
N LEU A 492 -12.15 -1.15 -14.86
CA LEU A 492 -11.11 -1.59 -13.92
C LEU A 492 -11.71 -2.41 -12.79
N ILE A 493 -11.02 -3.49 -12.42
CA ILE A 493 -11.30 -4.31 -11.24
C ILE A 493 -10.11 -4.22 -10.27
N ILE A 494 -10.39 -3.99 -8.98
CA ILE A 494 -9.40 -3.93 -7.90
C ILE A 494 -9.69 -5.03 -6.88
N GLY A 495 -8.82 -6.02 -6.75
CA GLY A 495 -8.82 -6.97 -5.64
C GLY A 495 -8.16 -6.39 -4.38
N ASN A 496 -8.66 -6.78 -3.20
CA ASN A 496 -8.06 -6.47 -1.90
C ASN A 496 -7.99 -7.74 -1.06
N TYR A 497 -6.81 -8.02 -0.49
CA TYR A 497 -6.50 -9.25 0.26
C TYR A 497 -6.72 -10.53 -0.56
N SER A 498 -6.34 -11.69 -0.01
CA SER A 498 -6.32 -12.98 -0.71
C SER A 498 -7.66 -13.34 -1.36
N ASP A 499 -8.78 -13.14 -0.65
CA ASP A 499 -10.13 -13.45 -1.12
C ASP A 499 -10.62 -12.47 -2.20
N GLY A 500 -10.46 -11.17 -1.99
CA GLY A 500 -10.82 -10.14 -2.97
C GLY A 500 -9.95 -10.19 -4.23
N ASN A 501 -8.67 -10.54 -4.10
CA ASN A 501 -7.75 -10.78 -5.22
C ASN A 501 -8.15 -12.01 -6.04
N LEU A 502 -8.62 -13.09 -5.40
CA LEU A 502 -9.10 -14.28 -6.11
C LEU A 502 -10.42 -14.01 -6.86
N VAL A 503 -11.38 -13.34 -6.21
CA VAL A 503 -12.63 -12.93 -6.87
C VAL A 503 -12.35 -11.94 -8.02
N ALA A 504 -11.39 -11.02 -7.86
CA ALA A 504 -10.93 -10.13 -8.93
C ALA A 504 -10.33 -10.91 -10.12
N THR A 505 -9.55 -11.96 -9.86
CA THR A 505 -9.01 -12.88 -10.88
C THR A 505 -10.12 -13.54 -11.69
N LEU A 506 -11.11 -14.15 -11.02
CA LEU A 506 -12.22 -14.83 -11.70
C LEU A 506 -13.04 -13.86 -12.56
N LEU A 507 -13.35 -12.67 -12.03
CA LEU A 507 -14.10 -11.64 -12.77
C LEU A 507 -13.29 -11.04 -13.93
N SER A 508 -11.98 -10.79 -13.76
CA SER A 508 -11.11 -10.27 -14.83
C SER A 508 -11.02 -11.22 -16.01
N GLN A 509 -10.84 -12.52 -15.74
CA GLN A 509 -10.74 -13.55 -16.78
C GLN A 509 -12.05 -13.76 -17.56
N ARG A 510 -13.21 -13.60 -16.90
CA ARG A 510 -14.56 -13.75 -17.49
C ARG A 510 -15.02 -12.50 -18.25
N LEU A 511 -14.77 -11.30 -17.72
CA LEU A 511 -15.23 -10.03 -18.29
C LEU A 511 -14.19 -9.37 -19.23
N HIS A 512 -12.96 -9.90 -19.29
CA HIS A 512 -11.81 -9.36 -20.03
C HIS A 512 -11.50 -7.89 -19.66
N VAL A 513 -11.37 -7.63 -18.37
CA VAL A 513 -11.14 -6.28 -17.78
C VAL A 513 -9.75 -6.21 -17.15
N THR A 514 -9.16 -5.00 -17.05
CA THR A 514 -7.88 -4.77 -16.36
C THR A 514 -8.01 -5.09 -14.87
N GLN A 515 -7.06 -5.85 -14.31
CA GLN A 515 -7.00 -6.24 -12.91
C GLN A 515 -5.84 -5.56 -12.18
N CYS A 516 -6.18 -4.88 -11.09
CA CYS A 516 -5.27 -4.48 -10.04
C CYS A 516 -5.44 -5.39 -8.82
N ASN A 517 -4.35 -5.79 -8.17
CA ASN A 517 -4.41 -6.42 -6.85
C ASN A 517 -3.73 -5.54 -5.79
N ILE A 518 -4.28 -5.58 -4.57
CA ILE A 518 -3.73 -4.96 -3.36
C ILE A 518 -3.70 -6.04 -2.28
N ALA A 519 -2.55 -6.34 -1.67
CA ALA A 519 -2.47 -7.39 -0.65
C ALA A 519 -3.01 -6.91 0.71
N HIS A 520 -2.69 -5.68 1.12
CA HIS A 520 -2.79 -5.15 2.49
C HIS A 520 -1.91 -5.88 3.52
N ALA A 521 -1.90 -7.22 3.51
CA ALA A 521 -0.93 -8.08 4.19
C ALA A 521 -0.85 -9.44 3.50
N LEU A 522 0.30 -10.10 3.55
CA LEU A 522 0.47 -11.50 3.13
C LEU A 522 0.78 -12.38 4.35
N GLU A 523 -0.17 -13.24 4.72
CA GLU A 523 -0.20 -13.93 6.02
C GLU A 523 1.01 -14.86 6.25
N LYS A 524 1.62 -15.38 5.17
CA LYS A 524 2.84 -16.21 5.22
C LYS A 524 4.04 -15.51 5.89
N THR A 525 4.03 -14.18 5.96
CA THR A 525 5.04 -13.39 6.68
C THR A 525 4.64 -12.97 8.10
N LYS A 526 3.36 -13.09 8.45
CA LYS A 526 2.85 -12.80 9.80
C LYS A 526 2.89 -14.05 10.70
N TYR A 527 2.65 -15.23 10.12
CA TYR A 527 2.71 -16.50 10.83
C TYR A 527 4.00 -17.23 10.43
N LEU A 528 4.98 -17.22 11.33
CA LEU A 528 6.31 -17.80 11.10
C LEU A 528 6.23 -19.30 10.79
N TYR A 529 6.92 -19.75 9.73
CA TYR A 529 6.90 -21.13 9.22
C TYR A 529 5.48 -21.70 8.93
N SER A 530 4.49 -20.83 8.68
CA SER A 530 3.11 -21.24 8.34
C SER A 530 2.98 -21.99 7.01
N ASP A 531 3.97 -21.87 6.13
CA ASP A 531 4.12 -22.71 4.94
C ASP A 531 4.65 -24.10 5.31
N LEU A 532 5.76 -24.15 6.04
CA LEU A 532 6.45 -25.38 6.38
C LEU A 532 5.64 -26.28 7.33
N TYR A 533 4.93 -25.69 8.30
CA TYR A 533 4.01 -26.37 9.23
C TYR A 533 2.54 -26.08 8.89
N TRP A 534 2.21 -25.96 7.60
CA TRP A 534 0.84 -25.62 7.18
C TRP A 534 -0.20 -26.56 7.77
N ARG A 535 0.05 -27.89 7.79
CA ARG A 535 -0.89 -28.89 8.31
C ARG A 535 -1.30 -28.68 9.77
N ASP A 536 -0.38 -28.24 10.62
CA ASP A 536 -0.64 -27.97 12.05
C ASP A 536 -1.51 -26.73 12.25
N ASN A 537 -1.52 -25.84 11.24
CA ASN A 537 -2.25 -24.58 11.21
C ASN A 537 -3.55 -24.65 10.38
N ASP A 538 -3.65 -25.60 9.43
CA ASP A 538 -4.67 -25.60 8.40
C ASP A 538 -6.07 -25.78 8.98
N ALA A 539 -6.23 -26.57 10.04
CA ALA A 539 -7.49 -26.75 10.77
C ALA A 539 -7.98 -25.51 11.57
N THR A 540 -7.37 -24.35 11.38
CA THR A 540 -7.77 -23.06 12.00
C THR A 540 -7.60 -21.88 11.04
N TYR A 541 -6.57 -21.92 10.18
CA TYR A 541 -6.23 -20.81 9.29
C TYR A 541 -6.35 -21.14 7.80
N HIS A 542 -6.49 -22.42 7.42
CA HIS A 542 -6.64 -22.89 6.04
C HIS A 542 -5.60 -22.29 5.06
N PHE A 543 -4.34 -22.20 5.52
CA PHE A 543 -3.24 -21.59 4.77
C PHE A 543 -2.97 -22.29 3.42
N SER A 544 -3.30 -23.57 3.29
CA SER A 544 -3.29 -24.29 2.00
C SER A 544 -4.13 -23.55 0.94
N CYS A 545 -5.38 -23.20 1.26
CA CYS A 545 -6.25 -22.44 0.39
C CYS A 545 -5.73 -21.02 0.17
N GLN A 546 -5.30 -20.34 1.24
CA GLN A 546 -4.88 -18.93 1.17
C GLN A 546 -3.64 -18.73 0.31
N PHE A 547 -2.57 -19.50 0.52
CA PHE A 547 -1.32 -19.33 -0.23
C PHE A 547 -1.46 -19.78 -1.69
N THR A 548 -2.34 -20.75 -1.97
CA THR A 548 -2.74 -21.08 -3.35
C THR A 548 -3.46 -19.90 -4.02
N ALA A 549 -4.42 -19.28 -3.32
CA ALA A 549 -5.15 -18.12 -3.82
C ALA A 549 -4.25 -16.89 -4.03
N ASP A 550 -3.30 -16.63 -3.13
CA ASP A 550 -2.31 -15.56 -3.24
C ASP A 550 -1.45 -15.72 -4.51
N LEU A 551 -0.90 -16.92 -4.75
CA LEU A 551 -0.09 -17.24 -5.94
C LEU A 551 -0.87 -17.03 -7.24
N ILE A 552 -2.13 -17.50 -7.28
CA ILE A 552 -3.02 -17.32 -8.44
C ILE A 552 -3.33 -15.83 -8.64
N GLY A 553 -3.61 -15.09 -7.57
CA GLY A 553 -3.89 -13.66 -7.58
C GLY A 553 -2.71 -12.84 -8.12
N MET A 554 -1.53 -12.95 -7.48
CA MET A 554 -0.36 -12.13 -7.83
C MET A 554 0.20 -12.40 -9.24
N ASN A 555 -0.09 -13.58 -9.80
CA ASN A 555 0.34 -13.92 -11.16
C ASN A 555 -0.70 -13.63 -12.24
N THR A 556 -2.00 -13.60 -11.93
CA THR A 556 -3.05 -13.17 -12.87
C THR A 556 -3.09 -11.63 -13.04
N ALA A 557 -2.80 -10.87 -11.98
CA ALA A 557 -2.94 -9.42 -11.99
C ALA A 557 -2.15 -8.71 -13.11
N ASP A 558 -2.77 -7.72 -13.76
CA ASP A 558 -2.08 -6.89 -14.76
C ASP A 558 -1.07 -5.95 -14.09
N PHE A 559 -1.43 -5.44 -12.90
CA PHE A 559 -0.53 -4.73 -12.00
C PHE A 559 -0.87 -4.97 -10.53
N ILE A 560 0.15 -4.80 -9.67
CA ILE A 560 0.05 -4.91 -8.22
C ILE A 560 0.37 -3.54 -7.62
N ILE A 561 -0.48 -3.09 -6.70
CA ILE A 561 -0.23 -1.92 -5.86
C ILE A 561 0.28 -2.39 -4.51
N THR A 562 1.43 -1.85 -4.10
CA THR A 562 1.96 -1.97 -2.75
C THR A 562 2.03 -0.61 -2.08
N SER A 563 1.97 -0.59 -0.75
CA SER A 563 2.05 0.66 0.03
C SER A 563 3.50 1.09 0.27
N THR A 564 4.45 0.15 0.25
CA THR A 564 5.89 0.35 0.48
C THR A 564 6.76 -0.53 -0.43
N TYR A 565 8.05 -0.24 -0.49
CA TYR A 565 9.06 -1.10 -1.12
C TYR A 565 9.28 -2.39 -0.29
N GLN A 566 9.25 -2.27 1.03
CA GLN A 566 9.38 -3.36 2.01
C GLN A 566 8.38 -4.48 1.76
N GLU A 567 7.14 -4.13 1.39
CA GLU A 567 6.10 -5.07 0.98
C GLU A 567 6.54 -5.94 -0.23
N ILE A 568 7.29 -5.39 -1.18
CA ILE A 568 7.78 -6.15 -2.34
C ILE A 568 9.06 -6.92 -2.00
N ALA A 569 10.15 -6.21 -1.66
CA ALA A 569 11.52 -6.72 -1.67
C ALA A 569 12.36 -6.31 -0.45
N GLY A 570 11.69 -5.96 0.66
CA GLY A 570 12.31 -5.90 1.99
C GLY A 570 13.44 -4.88 2.14
N ARG A 571 14.28 -5.14 3.14
CA ARG A 571 15.51 -4.39 3.45
C ARG A 571 16.71 -5.09 2.79
N GLU A 572 17.92 -4.66 3.11
CA GLU A 572 19.14 -5.42 2.76
C GLU A 572 19.30 -6.69 3.61
N ASP A 573 18.91 -6.65 4.88
CA ASP A 573 19.06 -7.74 5.86
C ASP A 573 17.84 -8.67 5.99
N SER A 574 16.68 -8.29 5.42
CA SER A 574 15.40 -8.99 5.61
C SER A 574 14.54 -9.02 4.34
N VAL A 575 13.81 -10.13 4.17
CA VAL A 575 12.94 -10.45 3.02
C VAL A 575 11.73 -9.52 2.92
N GLY A 576 11.26 -9.25 1.69
CA GLY A 576 9.96 -8.60 1.44
C GLY A 576 8.76 -9.54 1.56
N GLN A 577 7.54 -9.00 1.69
CA GLN A 577 6.33 -9.83 1.80
C GLN A 577 6.11 -10.66 0.52
N TYR A 578 6.09 -10.04 -0.66
CA TYR A 578 5.99 -10.75 -1.93
C TYR A 578 7.24 -11.60 -2.23
N GLU A 579 8.44 -11.10 -1.94
CA GLU A 579 9.68 -11.87 -2.11
C GLU A 579 9.65 -13.21 -1.35
N SER A 580 9.00 -13.28 -0.19
CA SER A 580 8.83 -14.55 0.56
C SER A 580 7.98 -15.61 -0.15
N TYR A 581 7.18 -15.23 -1.16
CA TYR A 581 6.39 -16.14 -2.00
C TYR A 581 7.16 -16.61 -3.25
N ARG A 582 8.39 -16.12 -3.47
CA ARG A 582 9.21 -16.58 -4.60
C ARG A 582 9.61 -18.03 -4.44
N THR A 583 10.03 -18.43 -3.24
CA THR A 583 10.46 -19.80 -2.93
C THR A 583 9.87 -20.21 -1.58
N PHE A 584 9.08 -21.29 -1.57
CA PHE A 584 8.56 -21.91 -0.34
C PHE A 584 8.03 -23.31 -0.64
N THR A 585 7.63 -24.05 0.39
CA THR A 585 7.06 -25.39 0.23
C THR A 585 5.96 -25.63 1.25
N LEU A 586 4.93 -26.36 0.82
CA LEU A 586 3.87 -26.90 1.66
C LEU A 586 4.09 -28.42 1.67
N PRO A 587 4.78 -29.00 2.68
CA PRO A 587 5.19 -30.40 2.65
C PRO A 587 4.02 -31.34 2.38
N GLY A 588 4.23 -32.26 1.43
CA GLY A 588 3.23 -33.17 0.87
C GLY A 588 1.92 -32.49 0.43
N LEU A 589 2.03 -31.33 -0.22
CA LEU A 589 1.01 -30.72 -1.08
C LEU A 589 1.67 -30.23 -2.37
N TYR A 590 2.42 -29.12 -2.33
CA TYR A 590 3.23 -28.65 -3.46
C TYR A 590 4.46 -27.83 -3.00
N ARG A 591 5.45 -27.72 -3.89
CA ARG A 591 6.66 -26.90 -3.74
C ARG A 591 6.61 -25.72 -4.71
N VAL A 592 7.17 -24.58 -4.32
CA VAL A 592 7.24 -23.36 -5.16
C VAL A 592 8.71 -22.99 -5.37
N VAL A 593 9.18 -23.06 -6.62
CA VAL A 593 10.59 -22.85 -6.99
C VAL A 593 10.86 -21.50 -7.68
N ASP A 594 9.88 -20.93 -8.38
CA ASP A 594 9.84 -19.50 -8.73
C ASP A 594 8.38 -19.03 -8.79
N GLY A 595 7.84 -18.57 -7.66
CA GLY A 595 6.43 -18.20 -7.49
C GLY A 595 6.10 -16.74 -7.86
N ILE A 596 7.06 -15.81 -7.75
CA ILE A 596 6.89 -14.40 -8.11
C ILE A 596 8.26 -13.69 -8.22
N ASP A 597 8.42 -12.85 -9.23
CA ASP A 597 9.63 -12.05 -9.45
C ASP A 597 9.41 -10.59 -9.00
N MET A 598 10.21 -10.11 -8.04
CA MET A 598 10.20 -8.73 -7.57
C MET A 598 10.65 -7.71 -8.62
N PHE A 599 11.35 -8.14 -9.66
CA PHE A 599 11.73 -7.35 -10.83
C PHE A 599 10.67 -7.38 -11.94
N ASP A 600 9.50 -7.99 -11.72
CA ASP A 600 8.38 -7.93 -12.66
C ASP A 600 7.82 -6.48 -12.73
N PRO A 601 7.65 -5.91 -13.93
CA PRO A 601 7.08 -4.57 -14.10
C PRO A 601 5.61 -4.43 -13.65
N LYS A 602 4.91 -5.48 -13.22
CA LYS A 602 3.57 -5.37 -12.61
C LYS A 602 3.60 -4.63 -11.26
N PHE A 603 4.72 -4.62 -10.54
CA PHE A 603 4.83 -4.02 -9.21
C PHE A 603 4.95 -2.48 -9.22
N ASN A 604 4.04 -1.81 -8.50
CA ASN A 604 4.01 -0.35 -8.37
C ASN A 604 3.73 0.06 -6.92
N ILE A 605 4.66 0.81 -6.30
CA ILE A 605 4.47 1.36 -4.95
C ILE A 605 3.59 2.62 -5.07
N VAL A 606 2.36 2.57 -4.55
CA VAL A 606 1.46 3.73 -4.45
C VAL A 606 0.93 3.79 -3.02
N SER A 607 1.67 4.49 -2.17
CA SER A 607 1.36 4.62 -0.74
C SER A 607 0.02 5.35 -0.52
N PRO A 608 -0.84 4.87 0.40
CA PRO A 608 -2.08 5.55 0.76
C PRO A 608 -1.80 6.82 1.59
N GLY A 609 -2.86 7.53 1.97
CA GLY A 609 -2.78 8.69 2.86
C GLY A 609 -3.65 8.57 4.09
N ALA A 610 -3.63 9.62 4.91
CA ALA A 610 -4.69 9.90 5.88
C ALA A 610 -5.77 10.77 5.22
N ASP A 611 -7.02 10.70 5.69
CA ASP A 611 -8.05 11.66 5.27
C ASP A 611 -7.68 13.07 5.75
N ALA A 612 -7.31 13.94 4.81
CA ALA A 612 -6.89 15.31 5.07
C ALA A 612 -8.00 16.20 5.66
N ASN A 613 -9.27 15.76 5.68
CA ASN A 613 -10.34 16.44 6.39
C ASN A 613 -10.29 16.17 7.91
N VAL A 614 -10.04 14.91 8.28
CA VAL A 614 -10.01 14.40 9.66
C VAL A 614 -8.65 14.62 10.32
N TYR A 615 -7.56 14.32 9.62
CA TYR A 615 -6.18 14.38 10.11
C TYR A 615 -5.43 15.51 9.42
N PHE A 616 -5.04 16.51 10.20
CA PHE A 616 -4.42 17.74 9.72
C PHE A 616 -3.63 18.41 10.86
N PRO A 617 -2.64 19.27 10.55
CA PRO A 617 -1.75 19.85 11.55
C PRO A 617 -2.46 20.53 12.71
N TYR A 618 -2.03 20.23 13.95
CA TYR A 618 -2.62 20.77 15.18
C TYR A 618 -2.72 22.31 15.23
N TYR A 619 -1.85 23.02 14.51
CA TYR A 619 -1.82 24.48 14.45
C TYR A 619 -2.92 25.11 13.57
N GLU A 620 -3.63 24.35 12.72
CA GLU A 620 -4.72 24.86 11.85
C GLU A 620 -5.98 25.18 12.69
N SER A 621 -5.89 26.24 13.49
CA SER A 621 -6.83 26.59 14.56
C SER A 621 -8.29 26.74 14.10
N ASP A 622 -8.51 27.21 12.87
CA ASP A 622 -9.85 27.45 12.30
C ASP A 622 -10.62 26.15 12.01
N ARG A 623 -9.93 25.01 11.97
CA ARG A 623 -10.49 23.68 11.70
C ARG A 623 -10.67 22.82 12.95
N ARG A 624 -10.13 23.24 14.10
CA ARG A 624 -10.08 22.45 15.34
C ARG A 624 -11.48 22.21 15.91
N LEU A 625 -11.82 20.95 16.20
CA LEU A 625 -13.13 20.55 16.73
C LEU A 625 -13.22 20.77 18.25
N ARG A 626 -13.02 22.03 18.70
CA ARG A 626 -12.92 22.38 20.14
C ARG A 626 -14.14 22.01 20.98
N GLY A 627 -15.30 21.77 20.36
CA GLY A 627 -16.48 21.24 21.05
C GLY A 627 -16.30 19.84 21.63
N LEU A 628 -15.34 19.05 21.11
CA LEU A 628 -14.99 17.70 21.58
C LEU A 628 -13.96 17.73 22.74
N HIS A 629 -13.39 18.88 23.08
CA HIS A 629 -12.34 18.96 24.11
C HIS A 629 -12.80 18.48 25.50
N PRO A 630 -14.03 18.79 25.99
CA PRO A 630 -14.51 18.24 27.26
C PRO A 630 -14.68 16.70 27.27
N GLU A 631 -14.98 16.12 26.11
CA GLU A 631 -15.09 14.66 25.94
C GLU A 631 -13.70 14.01 25.94
N ILE A 632 -12.74 14.59 25.21
CA ILE A 632 -11.33 14.18 25.22
C ILE A 632 -10.74 14.30 26.64
N GLU A 633 -11.07 15.37 27.38
CA GLU A 633 -10.66 15.56 28.78
C GLU A 633 -11.23 14.50 29.71
N GLN A 634 -12.51 14.15 29.55
CA GLN A 634 -13.16 13.07 30.31
C GLN A 634 -12.59 11.68 29.95
N LEU A 635 -12.18 11.45 28.70
CA LEU A 635 -11.52 10.21 28.28
C LEU A 635 -10.13 10.07 28.92
N ILE A 636 -9.26 11.08 28.75
CA ILE A 636 -7.86 11.03 29.21
C ILE A 636 -7.74 11.15 30.74
N PHE A 637 -8.41 12.15 31.33
CA PHE A 637 -8.21 12.55 32.74
C PHE A 637 -9.39 12.24 33.65
N GLY A 638 -10.50 11.71 33.11
CA GLY A 638 -11.64 11.27 33.90
C GLY A 638 -11.32 10.06 34.80
N ALA A 639 -12.26 9.76 35.71
CA ALA A 639 -12.14 8.59 36.58
C ALA A 639 -12.11 7.26 35.78
N PRO A 640 -11.52 6.20 36.35
CA PRO A 640 -11.70 4.83 35.86
C PRO A 640 -13.19 4.45 35.80
N CYS A 641 -13.56 3.71 34.75
CA CYS A 641 -14.91 3.17 34.52
C CYS A 641 -14.80 1.72 34.03
N ARG A 642 -15.89 1.09 33.60
CA ARG A 642 -15.81 -0.27 33.04
C ARG A 642 -14.91 -0.35 31.80
N GLU A 643 -14.95 0.68 30.98
CA GLU A 643 -14.22 0.80 29.71
C GLU A 643 -12.82 1.42 29.90
N SER A 644 -12.36 1.67 31.13
CA SER A 644 -11.03 2.28 31.35
C SER A 644 -10.33 1.87 32.67
N ARG A 645 -9.08 1.42 32.56
CA ARG A 645 -8.18 1.15 33.69
C ARG A 645 -7.18 2.29 33.89
N GLY A 646 -6.88 2.57 35.16
CA GLY A 646 -5.92 3.58 35.57
C GLY A 646 -6.34 5.03 35.29
N ARG A 647 -5.53 5.96 35.79
CA ARG A 647 -5.69 7.42 35.68
C ARG A 647 -4.31 8.08 35.67
N LEU A 648 -4.26 9.36 35.32
CA LEU A 648 -3.02 10.15 35.29
C LEU A 648 -2.99 11.10 36.49
N ASP A 649 -2.19 10.79 37.52
CA ASP A 649 -2.12 11.60 38.76
C ASP A 649 -1.40 12.95 38.57
N ASP A 650 -0.61 13.08 37.50
CA ASP A 650 0.11 14.30 37.10
C ASP A 650 -0.27 14.68 35.66
N PRO A 651 -1.32 15.50 35.45
CA PRO A 651 -1.86 15.79 34.12
C PRO A 651 -1.04 16.81 33.31
N ASP A 652 -0.04 17.45 33.92
CA ASP A 652 0.83 18.44 33.26
C ASP A 652 2.00 17.79 32.48
N LYS A 653 2.29 16.50 32.74
CA LYS A 653 3.28 15.73 31.99
C LYS A 653 2.87 15.50 30.52
N PRO A 654 3.85 15.48 29.59
CA PRO A 654 3.64 14.97 28.24
C PRO A 654 3.03 13.57 28.22
N ILE A 655 2.19 13.32 27.22
CA ILE A 655 1.52 12.03 27.01
C ILE A 655 2.25 11.26 25.91
N LEU A 656 2.77 10.08 26.24
CA LEU A 656 3.05 9.03 25.27
C LEU A 656 1.71 8.39 24.88
N PHE A 657 1.40 8.33 23.59
CA PHE A 657 0.11 7.86 23.09
C PHE A 657 0.30 6.68 22.16
N THR A 658 -0.50 5.62 22.32
CA THR A 658 -0.65 4.56 21.33
C THR A 658 -2.12 4.23 21.10
N MET A 659 -2.46 3.91 19.86
CA MET A 659 -3.80 3.49 19.44
C MET A 659 -3.69 2.39 18.39
N ALA A 660 -4.27 1.22 18.68
CA ALA A 660 -4.26 0.04 17.82
C ALA A 660 -5.34 -0.97 18.25
N ARG A 661 -5.47 -2.08 17.51
CA ARG A 661 -6.10 -3.29 18.06
C ARG A 661 -5.20 -3.90 19.13
N LEU A 662 -5.79 -4.63 20.07
CA LEU A 662 -5.07 -5.38 21.10
C LEU A 662 -4.82 -6.83 20.62
N ASP A 663 -3.91 -7.00 19.66
CA ASP A 663 -3.46 -8.31 19.16
C ASP A 663 -1.95 -8.52 19.43
N HIS A 664 -1.46 -9.76 19.33
CA HIS A 664 -0.07 -10.08 19.70
C HIS A 664 0.94 -9.31 18.83
N ILE A 665 0.66 -9.19 17.52
CA ILE A 665 1.54 -8.51 16.58
C ILE A 665 1.62 -7.00 16.87
N LYS A 666 0.52 -6.36 17.29
CA LYS A 666 0.52 -4.94 17.71
C LYS A 666 1.30 -4.66 18.99
N ASN A 667 1.59 -5.68 19.81
CA ASN A 667 2.58 -5.60 20.91
C ASN A 667 2.33 -4.46 21.92
N ILE A 668 1.06 -4.12 22.16
CA ILE A 668 0.68 -3.05 23.08
C ILE A 668 1.08 -3.38 24.53
N ALA A 669 0.94 -4.65 24.93
CA ALA A 669 1.44 -5.15 26.21
C ALA A 669 2.96 -4.98 26.35
N GLY A 670 3.73 -5.19 25.27
CA GLY A 670 5.18 -4.96 25.26
C GLY A 670 5.54 -3.51 25.60
N LEU A 671 4.89 -2.53 24.98
CA LEU A 671 5.11 -1.11 25.29
C LEU A 671 4.78 -0.77 26.76
N VAL A 672 3.69 -1.33 27.29
CA VAL A 672 3.30 -1.17 28.71
C VAL A 672 4.34 -1.80 29.65
N GLU A 673 4.92 -2.95 29.27
CA GLU A 673 6.00 -3.61 29.99
C GLU A 673 7.30 -2.81 29.97
N TRP A 674 7.71 -2.27 28.81
CA TRP A 674 8.89 -1.41 28.72
C TRP A 674 8.73 -0.13 29.56
N TYR A 675 7.58 0.55 29.42
CA TYR A 675 7.25 1.73 30.22
C TYR A 675 7.21 1.42 31.72
N GLY A 676 6.64 0.27 32.11
CA GLY A 676 6.56 -0.15 33.51
C GLY A 676 7.92 -0.40 34.16
N ARG A 677 8.92 -0.81 33.37
CA ARG A 677 10.31 -1.04 33.79
C ARG A 677 11.16 0.24 33.83
N ASP A 678 10.97 1.16 32.88
CA ASP A 678 11.77 2.39 32.80
C ASP A 678 11.30 3.49 33.77
N ALA A 679 11.95 3.55 34.93
CA ALA A 679 11.66 4.56 35.95
C ALA A 679 11.87 6.01 35.48
N LYS A 680 12.79 6.28 34.54
CA LYS A 680 13.02 7.64 34.00
C LYS A 680 11.89 8.05 33.07
N LEU A 681 11.43 7.14 32.22
CA LEU A 681 10.32 7.41 31.32
C LEU A 681 9.02 7.68 32.11
N ARG A 682 8.78 6.93 33.20
CA ARG A 682 7.68 7.17 34.16
C ARG A 682 7.80 8.49 34.92
N GLU A 683 9.03 8.93 35.22
CA GLU A 683 9.26 10.24 35.84
C GLU A 683 8.86 11.38 34.87
N ARG A 684 9.20 11.26 33.58
CA ARG A 684 9.00 12.33 32.59
C ARG A 684 7.63 12.38 31.90
N ALA A 685 6.99 11.25 31.64
CA ALA A 685 5.79 11.19 30.81
C ALA A 685 4.73 10.21 31.32
N ASN A 686 3.46 10.50 31.00
CA ASN A 686 2.33 9.59 31.17
C ASN A 686 2.20 8.67 29.95
N LEU A 687 1.51 7.53 30.10
CA LEU A 687 1.17 6.65 28.98
C LEU A 687 -0.36 6.55 28.78
N LEU A 688 -0.83 6.85 27.58
CA LEU A 688 -2.21 6.68 27.13
C LEU A 688 -2.27 5.54 26.09
N VAL A 689 -3.04 4.51 26.41
CA VAL A 689 -3.26 3.34 25.56
C VAL A 689 -4.73 3.28 25.16
N ILE A 690 -5.02 3.23 23.86
CA ILE A 690 -6.37 2.98 23.34
C ILE A 690 -6.32 1.70 22.51
N ALA A 691 -6.71 0.57 23.11
CA ALA A 691 -6.60 -0.74 22.49
C ALA A 691 -7.52 -1.79 23.13
N GLY A 692 -8.27 -2.50 22.28
CA GLY A 692 -9.11 -3.64 22.67
C GLY A 692 -10.24 -3.30 23.63
N HIS A 693 -10.69 -4.30 24.38
CA HIS A 693 -11.58 -4.17 25.54
C HIS A 693 -10.77 -4.18 26.85
N VAL A 694 -11.28 -3.54 27.92
CA VAL A 694 -10.69 -3.67 29.27
C VAL A 694 -11.28 -4.87 30.01
N ASP A 695 -12.56 -5.16 29.83
CA ASP A 695 -13.23 -6.32 30.44
C ASP A 695 -13.07 -7.55 29.54
N ALA A 696 -12.38 -8.58 30.04
CA ALA A 696 -12.21 -9.85 29.31
C ALA A 696 -13.54 -10.54 28.97
N ALA A 697 -14.64 -10.23 29.69
CA ALA A 697 -15.96 -10.77 29.37
C ALA A 697 -16.60 -10.16 28.11
N GLU A 698 -16.00 -9.12 27.52
CA GLU A 698 -16.52 -8.43 26.32
C GLU A 698 -15.85 -8.87 25.02
N SER A 699 -14.71 -9.58 25.08
CA SER A 699 -14.06 -10.16 23.91
C SER A 699 -14.39 -11.64 23.70
N THR A 700 -14.54 -12.04 22.45
CA THR A 700 -14.59 -13.44 22.01
C THR A 700 -13.33 -13.88 21.26
N ASP A 701 -12.36 -12.98 21.04
CA ASP A 701 -11.13 -13.27 20.30
C ASP A 701 -10.04 -13.84 21.20
N ARG A 702 -9.35 -14.90 20.75
CA ARG A 702 -8.37 -15.61 21.58
C ARG A 702 -7.05 -14.88 21.74
N GLU A 703 -6.62 -14.08 20.77
CA GLU A 703 -5.41 -13.26 20.91
C GLU A 703 -5.70 -12.08 21.84
N GLU A 704 -6.82 -11.38 21.64
CA GLU A 704 -7.24 -10.26 22.48
C GLU A 704 -7.42 -10.69 23.94
N LEU A 705 -8.13 -11.79 24.22
CA LEU A 705 -8.29 -12.32 25.58
C LEU A 705 -6.96 -12.57 26.30
N ALA A 706 -5.95 -13.09 25.59
CA ALA A 706 -4.62 -13.32 26.13
C ALA A 706 -3.87 -11.99 26.38
N GLN A 707 -3.99 -11.02 25.47
CA GLN A 707 -3.40 -9.69 25.65
C GLN A 707 -4.09 -8.88 26.75
N ILE A 708 -5.41 -8.99 26.94
CA ILE A 708 -6.16 -8.38 28.06
C ILE A 708 -5.61 -8.91 29.38
N ALA A 709 -5.51 -10.24 29.54
CA ALA A 709 -4.94 -10.84 30.74
C ALA A 709 -3.52 -10.29 31.03
N ARG A 710 -2.65 -10.26 30.02
CA ARG A 710 -1.28 -9.73 30.14
C ARG A 710 -1.24 -8.24 30.49
N MET A 711 -2.15 -7.42 29.95
CA MET A 711 -2.29 -6.01 30.31
C MET A 711 -2.67 -5.84 31.79
N HIS A 712 -3.58 -6.67 32.32
CA HIS A 712 -3.95 -6.62 33.74
C HIS A 712 -2.80 -7.02 34.67
N GLU A 713 -2.04 -8.07 34.34
CA GLU A 713 -0.82 -8.47 35.06
C GLU A 713 0.18 -7.31 35.15
N LEU A 714 0.52 -6.70 34.01
CA LEU A 714 1.53 -5.64 33.93
C LEU A 714 1.16 -4.40 34.74
N PHE A 715 -0.14 -4.05 34.80
CA PHE A 715 -0.60 -2.94 35.65
C PHE A 715 -0.39 -3.22 37.14
N GLU A 716 -0.50 -4.48 37.58
CA GLU A 716 -0.34 -4.88 38.98
C GLU A 716 1.15 -5.02 39.36
N ASP A 717 1.93 -5.73 38.55
CA ASP A 717 3.38 -5.93 38.73
C ASP A 717 4.13 -4.59 38.80
N HIS A 718 3.85 -3.69 37.85
CA HIS A 718 4.53 -2.40 37.75
C HIS A 718 3.80 -1.25 38.45
N ARG A 719 2.62 -1.50 39.05
CA ARG A 719 1.76 -0.51 39.74
C ARG A 719 1.46 0.71 38.87
N LEU A 720 0.79 0.48 37.75
CA LEU A 720 0.62 1.46 36.67
C LEU A 720 -0.63 2.35 36.77
N ASP A 721 -1.60 1.98 37.62
CA ASP A 721 -2.93 2.62 37.72
C ASP A 721 -2.94 4.15 38.04
N VAL A 722 -1.78 4.78 38.29
CA VAL A 722 -1.63 6.23 38.55
C VAL A 722 -0.74 6.98 37.53
N GLN A 723 -0.15 6.29 36.54
CA GLN A 723 0.60 6.92 35.42
C GLN A 723 0.18 6.43 34.04
N VAL A 724 -0.61 5.36 33.96
CA VAL A 724 -1.10 4.77 32.71
C VAL A 724 -2.62 4.84 32.66
N ARG A 725 -3.14 5.34 31.55
CA ARG A 725 -4.56 5.37 31.21
C ARG A 725 -4.79 4.40 30.05
N TRP A 726 -5.45 3.28 30.30
CA TRP A 726 -5.88 2.34 29.27
C TRP A 726 -7.38 2.51 29.04
N LEU A 727 -7.76 2.79 27.80
CA LEU A 727 -9.15 2.91 27.35
C LEU A 727 -9.45 1.75 26.39
N GLY A 728 -10.54 1.03 26.66
CA GLY A 728 -11.07 -0.03 25.80
C GLY A 728 -12.20 0.48 24.92
N VAL A 729 -11.98 1.61 24.23
CA VAL A 729 -13.03 2.35 23.51
C VAL A 729 -12.72 2.47 22.02
N HIS A 730 -13.75 2.34 21.19
CA HIS A 730 -13.66 2.58 19.75
C HIS A 730 -14.00 4.05 19.46
N LEU A 731 -13.01 4.84 19.03
CA LEU A 731 -13.19 6.26 18.72
C LEU A 731 -13.76 6.46 17.30
N GLU A 732 -14.69 7.39 17.17
CA GLU A 732 -15.13 7.90 15.86
C GLU A 732 -14.00 8.71 15.19
N LYS A 733 -13.91 8.68 13.85
CA LYS A 733 -12.82 9.34 13.10
C LYS A 733 -12.60 10.80 13.53
N SER A 734 -13.67 11.58 13.67
CA SER A 734 -13.59 13.02 14.01
C SER A 734 -12.99 13.24 15.41
N LEU A 735 -13.35 12.39 16.36
CA LEU A 735 -12.86 12.40 17.74
C LEU A 735 -11.39 11.93 17.81
N ALA A 736 -11.04 10.87 17.10
CA ALA A 736 -9.66 10.38 17.00
C ALA A 736 -8.71 11.43 16.37
N GLY A 737 -9.13 12.09 15.28
CA GLY A 737 -8.36 13.17 14.66
C GLY A 737 -8.14 14.36 15.61
N GLU A 738 -9.17 14.76 16.38
CA GLU A 738 -9.02 15.85 17.35
C GLU A 738 -8.20 15.44 18.58
N LEU A 739 -8.28 14.17 19.02
CA LEU A 739 -7.44 13.60 20.07
C LEU A 739 -5.95 13.68 19.71
N TYR A 740 -5.56 13.27 18.49
CA TYR A 740 -4.17 13.41 18.00
C TYR A 740 -3.66 14.85 18.13
N ARG A 741 -4.49 15.84 17.75
CA ARG A 741 -4.15 17.28 17.85
C ARG A 741 -4.13 17.80 19.29
N TYR A 742 -5.03 17.30 20.14
CA TYR A 742 -5.11 17.65 21.57
C TYR A 742 -3.88 17.16 22.36
N ILE A 743 -3.30 16.03 21.95
CA ILE A 743 -2.03 15.50 22.48
C ILE A 743 -0.83 16.27 21.91
N ALA A 744 -0.88 16.70 20.65
CA ALA A 744 0.12 17.57 20.03
C ALA A 744 0.20 18.96 20.69
N ASP A 745 -0.96 19.56 21.07
CA ASP A 745 -1.01 20.78 21.87
C ASP A 745 -0.24 20.64 23.20
N ARG A 746 -0.28 19.45 23.82
CA ARG A 746 0.44 19.08 25.06
C ARG A 746 1.87 18.58 24.86
N ARG A 747 2.43 18.70 23.65
CA ARG A 747 3.78 18.23 23.32
C ARG A 747 4.01 16.74 23.62
N GLY A 748 2.96 15.94 23.50
CA GLY A 748 3.04 14.47 23.58
C GLY A 748 3.77 13.83 22.39
N VAL A 749 3.75 12.49 22.34
CA VAL A 749 4.46 11.66 21.36
C VAL A 749 3.59 10.47 20.99
N PHE A 750 3.55 10.07 19.71
CA PHE A 750 2.93 8.80 19.30
C PHE A 750 3.96 7.66 19.33
N VAL A 751 3.55 6.49 19.84
CA VAL A 751 4.38 5.29 19.89
C VAL A 751 3.64 4.12 19.27
N GLN A 752 4.27 3.47 18.29
CA GLN A 752 3.74 2.33 17.55
C GLN A 752 4.72 1.15 17.75
N PRO A 753 4.40 0.18 18.63
CA PRO A 753 5.39 -0.78 19.16
C PRO A 753 5.36 -2.17 18.51
N ALA A 754 4.63 -2.34 17.40
CA ALA A 754 4.34 -3.66 16.83
C ALA A 754 5.60 -4.47 16.46
N LEU A 755 5.53 -5.80 16.66
CA LEU A 755 6.55 -6.75 16.20
C LEU A 755 6.74 -6.67 14.67
N PHE A 756 5.63 -6.44 13.94
CA PHE A 756 5.63 -6.12 12.52
C PHE A 756 4.43 -5.22 12.18
N GLU A 757 4.63 -4.23 11.31
CA GLU A 757 3.57 -3.34 10.84
C GLU A 757 3.60 -3.24 9.31
N ALA A 758 2.64 -3.86 8.62
CA ALA A 758 2.65 -3.93 7.16
C ALA A 758 2.67 -2.53 6.48
N PHE A 759 1.96 -1.56 7.06
CA PHE A 759 2.02 -0.15 6.66
C PHE A 759 1.99 0.81 7.85
N GLY A 760 0.95 0.76 8.67
CA GLY A 760 0.74 1.65 9.82
C GLY A 760 0.03 2.96 9.45
N LEU A 761 -1.28 2.90 9.17
CA LEU A 761 -2.10 4.11 8.95
C LEU A 761 -2.00 5.08 10.14
N THR A 762 -2.03 4.56 11.38
CA THR A 762 -1.92 5.37 12.61
C THR A 762 -0.61 6.16 12.73
N VAL A 763 0.45 5.74 12.03
CA VAL A 763 1.72 6.49 11.92
C VAL A 763 1.52 7.75 11.07
N ILE A 764 0.89 7.65 9.89
CA ILE A 764 0.62 8.82 9.04
C ILE A 764 -0.52 9.70 9.56
N GLU A 765 -1.48 9.15 10.32
CA GLU A 765 -2.51 9.90 11.04
C GLU A 765 -1.89 10.77 12.16
N ALA A 766 -0.97 10.20 12.95
CA ALA A 766 -0.19 10.92 13.96
C ALA A 766 0.71 12.00 13.33
N MET A 767 1.52 11.61 12.34
CA MET A 767 2.46 12.52 11.65
C MET A 767 1.73 13.64 10.91
N GLY A 768 0.63 13.35 10.22
CA GLY A 768 -0.20 14.34 9.53
C GLY A 768 -0.94 15.29 10.47
N SER A 769 -1.19 14.86 11.71
CA SER A 769 -1.69 15.72 12.80
C SER A 769 -0.59 16.57 13.45
N GLY A 770 0.69 16.31 13.14
CA GLY A 770 1.85 16.99 13.68
C GLY A 770 2.39 16.41 15.00
N LEU A 771 2.08 15.16 15.31
CA LEU A 771 2.55 14.47 16.52
C LEU A 771 3.87 13.72 16.22
N PRO A 772 5.02 14.07 16.86
CA PRO A 772 6.26 13.32 16.73
C PRO A 772 6.05 11.85 17.05
N THR A 773 6.53 10.98 16.16
CA THR A 773 6.18 9.55 16.16
C THR A 773 7.42 8.66 16.27
N PHE A 774 7.32 7.64 17.13
CA PHE A 774 8.28 6.54 17.29
C PHE A 774 7.58 5.27 16.81
N ALA A 775 8.08 4.62 15.76
CA ALA A 775 7.44 3.45 15.17
C ALA A 775 8.42 2.28 14.95
N THR A 776 7.87 1.08 14.81
CA THR A 776 8.67 -0.14 14.60
C THR A 776 9.53 -0.06 13.33
N MET A 777 10.77 -0.54 13.40
CA MET A 777 11.65 -0.68 12.23
C MET A 777 11.33 -1.89 11.35
N TYR A 778 10.30 -2.67 11.68
CA TYR A 778 9.90 -3.89 10.97
C TYR A 778 8.59 -3.69 10.21
N GLY A 779 8.71 -3.53 8.88
CA GLY A 779 7.58 -3.29 7.99
C GLY A 779 7.55 -1.87 7.46
N GLY A 780 6.36 -1.36 7.14
CA GLY A 780 6.15 -0.10 6.43
C GLY A 780 6.57 1.20 7.15
N PRO A 781 6.50 1.33 8.49
CA PRO A 781 6.88 2.58 9.16
C PRO A 781 8.33 3.01 8.94
N LEU A 782 9.23 2.06 8.69
CA LEU A 782 10.63 2.28 8.31
C LEU A 782 10.80 3.12 7.03
N GLU A 783 9.85 3.05 6.09
CA GLU A 783 9.82 3.89 4.90
C GLU A 783 9.03 5.18 5.10
N ILE A 784 8.04 5.18 5.99
CA ILE A 784 7.23 6.37 6.28
C ILE A 784 8.09 7.41 6.99
N ILE A 785 8.88 7.00 7.99
CA ILE A 785 9.71 7.89 8.82
C ILE A 785 11.13 8.01 8.27
N GLU A 786 11.63 9.24 8.21
CA GLU A 786 13.05 9.53 8.10
C GLU A 786 13.60 9.80 9.51
N HIS A 787 14.38 8.85 10.04
CA HIS A 787 14.83 8.83 11.43
C HIS A 787 15.58 10.11 11.83
N GLY A 788 15.14 10.75 12.91
CA GLY A 788 15.68 12.02 13.40
C GLY A 788 15.29 13.26 12.59
N ILE A 789 14.45 13.10 11.55
CA ILE A 789 13.98 14.19 10.67
C ILE A 789 12.45 14.33 10.77
N SER A 790 11.71 13.24 10.59
CA SER A 790 10.23 13.22 10.59
C SER A 790 9.63 12.27 11.63
N GLY A 791 10.47 11.62 12.43
CA GLY A 791 10.11 10.69 13.49
C GLY A 791 11.33 9.88 13.93
N PHE A 792 11.11 8.81 14.67
CA PHE A 792 12.14 7.88 15.13
C PHE A 792 11.73 6.44 14.88
N HIS A 793 12.74 5.56 14.81
CA HIS A 793 12.55 4.12 14.70
C HIS A 793 12.91 3.46 16.03
N ILE A 794 12.13 2.47 16.43
CA ILE A 794 12.38 1.61 17.58
C ILE A 794 12.40 0.15 17.15
N ASP A 795 13.19 -0.67 17.86
CA ASP A 795 13.19 -2.12 17.71
C ASP A 795 12.32 -2.74 18.82
N PRO A 796 11.21 -3.42 18.49
CA PRO A 796 10.31 -4.03 19.46
C PRO A 796 10.92 -5.23 20.20
N ASN A 797 12.05 -5.77 19.73
CA ASN A 797 12.80 -6.81 20.44
C ASN A 797 13.72 -6.21 21.52
N HIS A 798 14.07 -4.93 21.41
CA HIS A 798 15.03 -4.22 22.26
C HIS A 798 14.36 -3.06 23.03
N GLY A 799 13.33 -3.40 23.82
CA GLY A 799 12.48 -2.42 24.53
C GLY A 799 13.21 -1.42 25.42
N GLU A 800 14.35 -1.80 26.03
CA GLU A 800 15.18 -0.87 26.83
C GLU A 800 15.88 0.20 25.96
N GLU A 801 16.23 -0.12 24.71
CA GLU A 801 16.74 0.88 23.75
C GLU A 801 15.61 1.78 23.25
N ALA A 802 14.40 1.22 23.08
CA ALA A 802 13.21 1.98 22.69
C ALA A 802 12.80 3.02 23.76
N THR A 803 12.80 2.67 25.06
CA THR A 803 12.54 3.65 26.13
C THR A 803 13.70 4.64 26.28
N GLY A 804 14.94 4.19 26.14
CA GLY A 804 16.12 5.06 26.12
C GLY A 804 16.02 6.17 25.07
N ALA A 805 15.59 5.84 23.85
CA ALA A 805 15.38 6.81 22.77
C ALA A 805 14.23 7.79 23.06
N LEU A 806 13.14 7.32 23.69
CA LEU A 806 12.03 8.18 24.14
C LEU A 806 12.49 9.16 25.24
N VAL A 807 13.24 8.68 26.25
CA VAL A 807 13.80 9.53 27.31
C VAL A 807 14.74 10.59 26.73
N GLU A 808 15.66 10.22 25.83
CA GLU A 808 16.60 11.19 25.25
C GLU A 808 15.89 12.28 24.42
N PHE A 809 14.81 11.94 23.72
CA PHE A 809 14.00 12.92 22.99
C PHE A 809 13.25 13.87 23.92
N LEU A 810 12.64 13.36 25.01
CA LEU A 810 11.97 14.20 26.01
C LEU A 810 12.98 15.15 26.70
N GLU A 811 14.15 14.64 27.11
CA GLU A 811 15.23 15.44 27.69
C GLU A 811 15.73 16.54 26.73
N ARG A 812 15.78 16.26 25.43
CA ARG A 812 16.11 17.26 24.41
C ARG A 812 15.01 18.32 24.22
N CYS A 813 13.75 17.94 24.37
CA CYS A 813 12.62 18.87 24.31
C CYS A 813 12.56 19.79 25.53
N GLU A 814 12.90 19.27 26.72
CA GLU A 814 13.09 20.07 27.94
C GLU A 814 14.27 21.04 27.80
N ALA A 815 15.41 20.57 27.27
CA ALA A 815 16.65 21.34 27.22
C ALA A 815 16.71 22.37 26.07
N ALA A 816 16.00 22.13 24.96
CA ALA A 816 16.10 22.96 23.75
C ALA A 816 14.72 23.22 23.11
N SER A 817 14.18 24.42 23.36
CA SER A 817 12.94 24.93 22.78
C SER A 817 12.94 24.81 21.25
N GLY A 818 11.90 24.20 20.68
CA GLY A 818 11.78 23.97 19.24
C GLY A 818 12.21 22.57 18.77
N SER A 819 12.83 21.75 19.63
CA SER A 819 13.21 20.36 19.26
C SER A 819 12.01 19.50 18.90
N TRP A 820 10.91 19.63 19.65
CA TRP A 820 9.64 18.97 19.36
C TRP A 820 9.02 19.49 18.05
N ASP A 821 9.01 20.81 17.88
CA ASP A 821 8.42 21.48 16.72
C ASP A 821 9.15 21.16 15.40
N GLN A 822 10.47 20.90 15.44
CA GLN A 822 11.23 20.44 14.27
C GLN A 822 10.76 19.05 13.79
N ILE A 823 10.64 18.07 14.70
CA ILE A 823 10.16 16.73 14.33
C ILE A 823 8.68 16.77 13.93
N SER A 824 7.87 17.60 14.60
CA SER A 824 6.46 17.85 14.25
C SER A 824 6.31 18.38 12.82
N GLN A 825 7.09 19.40 12.42
CA GLN A 825 7.04 19.93 11.06
C GLN A 825 7.58 18.92 10.04
N GLY A 826 8.68 18.22 10.35
CA GLY A 826 9.23 17.17 9.49
C GLY A 826 8.23 16.04 9.24
N ALA A 827 7.45 15.65 10.26
CA ALA A 827 6.37 14.67 10.15
C ALA A 827 5.25 15.14 9.20
N ILE A 828 4.82 16.39 9.32
CA ILE A 828 3.80 17.00 8.45
C ILE A 828 4.29 17.07 7.00
N ASP A 829 5.49 17.61 6.77
CA ASP A 829 6.10 17.75 5.45
C ASP A 829 6.26 16.38 4.77
N ARG A 830 6.61 15.35 5.54
CA ARG A 830 6.74 13.96 5.09
C ARG A 830 5.40 13.38 4.64
N VAL A 831 4.31 13.58 5.40
CA VAL A 831 2.97 13.12 5.02
C VAL A 831 2.45 13.87 3.80
N GLN A 832 2.47 15.21 3.81
CA GLN A 832 1.92 16.03 2.73
C GLN A 832 2.61 15.78 1.37
N SER A 833 3.91 15.47 1.37
CA SER A 833 4.69 15.25 0.13
C SER A 833 4.65 13.81 -0.41
N ARG A 834 4.11 12.83 0.33
CA ARG A 834 4.17 11.40 -0.03
C ARG A 834 2.90 10.59 0.22
N TYR A 835 2.24 10.82 1.36
CA TYR A 835 1.20 9.96 1.92
C TYR A 835 -0.14 10.69 1.91
N THR A 836 -0.67 10.96 0.72
CA THR A 836 -1.96 11.62 0.54
C THR A 836 -2.83 10.90 -0.49
N TRP A 837 -4.13 10.81 -0.21
CA TRP A 837 -5.09 10.15 -1.11
C TRP A 837 -5.22 10.83 -2.47
N ALA A 838 -4.92 12.12 -2.59
CA ALA A 838 -4.87 12.83 -3.88
C ALA A 838 -3.77 12.29 -4.80
N LEU A 839 -2.54 12.13 -4.28
CA LEU A 839 -1.42 11.53 -5.02
C LEU A 839 -1.69 10.06 -5.34
N TYR A 840 -2.30 9.33 -4.41
CA TYR A 840 -2.74 7.95 -4.63
C TYR A 840 -3.69 7.85 -5.83
N ALA A 841 -4.77 8.64 -5.83
CA ALA A 841 -5.81 8.57 -6.86
C ALA A 841 -5.29 9.02 -8.23
N GLU A 842 -4.49 10.09 -8.29
CA GLU A 842 -3.85 10.53 -9.54
C GLU A 842 -2.98 9.42 -10.13
N ARG A 843 -2.13 8.79 -9.30
CA ARG A 843 -1.24 7.73 -9.78
C ARG A 843 -2.01 6.48 -10.17
N MET A 844 -2.96 6.04 -9.36
CA MET A 844 -3.82 4.87 -9.66
C MET A 844 -4.61 5.04 -10.96
N MET A 845 -5.12 6.25 -11.23
CA MET A 845 -5.79 6.58 -12.49
C MET A 845 -4.85 6.65 -13.70
N THR A 846 -3.56 6.92 -13.51
CA THR A 846 -2.56 6.84 -14.59
C THR A 846 -2.09 5.39 -14.81
N LEU A 847 -1.84 4.63 -13.75
CA LEU A 847 -1.44 3.22 -13.82
C LEU A 847 -2.48 2.39 -14.60
N SER A 848 -3.75 2.42 -14.17
CA SER A 848 -4.84 1.68 -14.81
C SER A 848 -4.95 1.94 -16.33
N ARG A 849 -4.64 3.16 -16.78
CA ARG A 849 -4.62 3.54 -18.20
C ARG A 849 -3.41 2.97 -18.95
N VAL A 850 -2.22 3.01 -18.35
CA VAL A 850 -0.99 2.44 -18.93
C VAL A 850 -1.08 0.90 -18.99
N TYR A 851 -1.53 0.24 -17.93
CA TYR A 851 -1.72 -1.23 -17.93
C TYR A 851 -2.87 -1.67 -18.83
N GLY A 852 -3.94 -0.89 -18.97
CA GLY A 852 -4.99 -1.15 -19.96
C GLY A 852 -4.46 -1.13 -21.40
N PHE A 853 -3.56 -0.19 -21.73
CA PHE A 853 -2.88 -0.18 -23.03
C PHE A 853 -1.87 -1.33 -23.17
N TRP A 854 -1.06 -1.61 -22.14
CA TRP A 854 -0.11 -2.72 -22.14
C TRP A 854 -0.79 -4.08 -22.32
N LYS A 855 -1.93 -4.31 -21.64
CA LYS A 855 -2.77 -5.51 -21.79
C LYS A 855 -3.29 -5.67 -23.21
N PHE A 856 -3.74 -4.58 -23.85
CA PHE A 856 -4.13 -4.60 -25.26
C PHE A 856 -2.97 -4.96 -26.20
N VAL A 857 -1.77 -4.41 -25.94
CA VAL A 857 -0.58 -4.64 -26.77
C VAL A 857 0.02 -6.05 -26.61
N THR A 858 0.02 -6.61 -25.39
CA THR A 858 0.72 -7.87 -25.04
C THR A 858 -0.20 -9.09 -24.88
N ASN A 859 -1.48 -8.98 -25.25
CA ASN A 859 -2.49 -10.01 -24.94
C ASN A 859 -2.16 -11.43 -25.46
N LEU A 860 -1.35 -11.55 -26.53
CA LEU A 860 -0.87 -12.83 -27.09
C LEU A 860 0.25 -13.49 -26.26
N GLU A 861 1.00 -12.72 -25.47
CA GLU A 861 2.21 -13.16 -24.75
C GLU A 861 1.87 -13.76 -23.37
N ARG A 862 0.59 -13.76 -22.96
CA ARG A 862 0.14 -14.18 -21.62
C ARG A 862 -0.77 -15.42 -21.60
N ASP A 863 -1.11 -15.99 -22.75
CA ASP A 863 -2.02 -17.15 -22.81
C ASP A 863 -1.41 -18.42 -22.18
N GLU A 864 -0.09 -18.64 -22.27
CA GLU A 864 0.57 -19.80 -21.62
C GLU A 864 0.45 -19.72 -20.08
N THR A 865 0.84 -18.58 -19.50
CA THR A 865 0.72 -18.29 -18.06
C THR A 865 -0.73 -18.40 -17.59
N ARG A 866 -1.66 -17.87 -18.39
CA ARG A 866 -3.10 -17.95 -18.11
C ARG A 866 -3.57 -19.40 -18.00
N ARG A 867 -3.25 -20.28 -18.95
CA ARG A 867 -3.68 -21.68 -18.91
C ARG A 867 -3.06 -22.46 -17.76
N TYR A 868 -1.82 -22.15 -17.39
CA TYR A 868 -1.18 -22.72 -16.21
C TYR A 868 -1.90 -22.32 -14.91
N LEU A 869 -2.27 -21.04 -14.76
CA LEU A 869 -3.02 -20.56 -13.59
C LEU A 869 -4.48 -21.05 -13.57
N GLU A 870 -5.15 -21.17 -14.72
CA GLU A 870 -6.48 -21.81 -14.83
C GLU A 870 -6.42 -23.30 -14.40
N MET A 871 -5.34 -24.02 -14.74
CA MET A 871 -5.10 -25.39 -14.31
C MET A 871 -4.84 -25.48 -12.79
N PHE A 872 -3.95 -24.65 -12.26
CA PHE A 872 -3.62 -24.59 -10.82
C PHE A 872 -4.85 -24.22 -9.96
N TYR A 873 -5.67 -23.28 -10.44
CA TYR A 873 -6.99 -23.00 -9.83
C TYR A 873 -7.92 -24.21 -9.86
N GLY A 874 -8.04 -24.86 -11.03
CA GLY A 874 -9.00 -25.92 -11.26
C GLY A 874 -8.67 -27.25 -10.58
N LEU A 875 -7.38 -27.53 -10.34
CA LEU A 875 -6.87 -28.81 -9.82
C LEU A 875 -6.31 -28.74 -8.39
N GLU A 876 -5.80 -27.60 -7.92
CA GLU A 876 -5.30 -27.46 -6.54
C GLU A 876 -6.25 -26.61 -5.69
N TYR A 877 -6.49 -25.33 -6.06
CA TYR A 877 -7.32 -24.44 -5.24
C TYR A 877 -8.74 -24.98 -5.04
N ARG A 878 -9.41 -25.40 -6.11
CA ARG A 878 -10.81 -25.84 -6.03
C ARG A 878 -11.00 -27.10 -5.17
N PRO A 879 -10.17 -28.16 -5.26
CA PRO A 879 -10.23 -29.27 -4.32
C PRO A 879 -9.94 -28.89 -2.87
N LEU A 880 -8.91 -28.05 -2.61
CA LEU A 880 -8.62 -27.56 -1.26
C LEU A 880 -9.80 -26.79 -0.67
N ALA A 881 -10.38 -25.85 -1.42
CA ALA A 881 -11.54 -25.07 -0.98
C ALA A 881 -12.77 -25.95 -0.71
N ARG A 882 -13.00 -27.00 -1.52
CA ARG A 882 -14.11 -27.96 -1.31
C ARG A 882 -13.93 -28.87 -0.10
N ALA A 883 -12.69 -29.15 0.31
CA ALA A 883 -12.43 -29.93 1.52
C ALA A 883 -12.90 -29.22 2.81
N LEU A 884 -13.21 -27.92 2.73
CA LEU A 884 -13.74 -27.11 3.83
C LEU A 884 -15.27 -26.97 3.80
N GLU A 885 -15.97 -27.57 2.83
CA GLU A 885 -17.44 -27.57 2.81
C GLU A 885 -17.98 -28.55 3.86
N PRO A 886 -18.85 -28.09 4.78
CA PRO A 886 -19.42 -28.97 5.80
C PRO A 886 -20.23 -30.07 5.11
N HIS A 887 -19.78 -31.31 5.27
CA HIS A 887 -20.46 -32.47 4.70
C HIS A 887 -21.89 -32.58 5.26
N ALA A 888 -22.85 -32.81 4.37
CA ALA A 888 -24.24 -33.03 4.75
C ALA A 888 -24.46 -34.50 5.16
N ASP A 889 -24.43 -34.75 6.47
CA ASP A 889 -24.89 -35.99 7.12
C ASP A 889 -26.44 -36.13 7.09
#